data_AF-A0A5E4LZY5-F1
#
_entry.id   AF-A0A5E4LZY5-F1
#
_cell.length_a   1.000
_cell.length_b   1.000
_cell.length_c   1.000
_cell.angle_alpha   90.00
_cell.angle_beta   90.00
_cell.angle_gamma   90.00
#
_symmetry.space_group_name_H-M   'P 1'
#
loop_
_entity.id
_entity.type
_entity.pdbx_description
1 polymer ?
#
loop_
_entity_poly.entity_id
_entity_poly.type
_entity_poly.pdbx_seq_one_letter_code
_entity_poly.pdbx_strand_id
1 'polypeptide(L)'
;MGEISNLVYNYLTYQLHNTTITTVFLSINSDHGWQRGGFPWQKPEEYSNVVYYNLPHASNILADFVLKKIPEHVKVHLIGFSLGGQLAGIASRIMKNHKLKTIDRISAIDPAGPLFEYTLNLFTIDSTHTLRKTDAVFVDVVHACLLLGMQKEAGHLDVFIKDVDCKHPYCLHQRSFDAFIASLTTCSQITCPHSNINSDLDCNVPDRTHLSSIGYLADLYSGRGKHVIYLYRKENGQKVSTGNCTEYLKVNLPVKHRICLDTNDCGKKPYLSECHMPCTGEKKSTSICGINETNRAGSSSNQNKNTKISPRVSWSEVTDRQKCGKALSCTIEKSVPVQYYVAYKKPNTLEYFYISRSEDGSSVTEQPGLHKFSYPESVLGQTLAPIYEHGNSITYTIWNDDVPYDYILNDTRSNSYGIPVDVTSFGHSKGVLAYSKHGGFLMSHSIPQYPPNPNDKPYQYPLSEKKYAQMALCVTSNQYSSNVVDEIEALLDLIINFKPYVYASHVQLNDWPIRIRNKFETLVHPKDNKLQHSPVINNKHYGRNFIEIHSFGRSSDAYFQDSIEKLAEYYSTSMLTKSRLGNTLPSNCNHLFTIENIKVIRLLNSNNTEHWSKTADHTNWIVSKTFEKNLMCVGDLYRDKYIIARGGMFVCIQDIDLYIAYLKAVHFDFQACQH
;
A
#
# COMPACT_ATOMS: atom_id res chain seq x y z
N MET A 1 4.89 -10.55 13.61
CA MET A 1 4.68 -9.62 14.75
C MET A 1 5.58 -8.38 14.69
N GLY A 2 6.83 -8.46 14.18
CA GLY A 2 7.72 -7.30 14.08
C GLY A 2 7.28 -6.15 13.16
N GLU A 3 6.49 -6.42 12.11
CA GLU A 3 5.97 -5.36 11.21
C GLU A 3 4.78 -4.59 11.81
N ILE A 4 4.00 -5.21 12.70
CA ILE A 4 2.87 -4.60 13.40
C ILE A 4 3.36 -3.61 14.48
N SER A 5 4.47 -3.95 15.14
CA SER A 5 5.22 -3.04 16.02
C SER A 5 5.62 -1.75 15.29
N ASN A 6 6.04 -1.83 14.02
CA ASN A 6 6.44 -0.67 13.22
C ASN A 6 5.27 0.20 12.74
N LEU A 7 4.08 -0.38 12.53
CA LEU A 7 2.87 0.38 12.19
C LEU A 7 2.40 1.27 13.34
N VAL A 8 2.40 0.70 14.55
CA VAL A 8 2.02 1.43 15.77
C VAL A 8 3.12 2.45 16.14
N TYR A 9 4.39 2.12 15.86
CA TYR A 9 5.57 3.00 16.02
C TYR A 9 5.50 4.29 15.21
N ASN A 10 5.25 4.22 13.90
CA ASN A 10 5.25 5.43 13.06
C ASN A 10 4.04 6.34 13.32
N TYR A 11 2.89 5.77 13.73
CA TYR A 11 1.65 6.54 13.91
C TYR A 11 1.54 7.22 15.29
N LEU A 12 1.90 6.54 16.39
CA LEU A 12 1.87 7.16 17.72
C LEU A 12 2.89 8.31 17.87
N THR A 13 3.99 8.24 17.12
CA THR A 13 5.01 9.30 17.07
C THR A 13 4.51 10.55 16.33
N TYR A 14 3.54 10.40 15.41
CA TYR A 14 2.98 11.51 14.59
C TYR A 14 1.86 12.30 15.30
N GLN A 15 1.09 11.67 16.20
CA GLN A 15 -0.11 12.28 16.81
C GLN A 15 0.12 13.09 18.11
N LEU A 16 1.32 13.08 18.70
CA LEU A 16 1.52 13.60 20.07
C LEU A 16 2.66 14.61 20.17
N HIS A 17 2.48 15.76 19.53
CA HIS A 17 3.47 16.84 19.59
C HIS A 17 3.46 17.67 20.89
N ASN A 18 2.64 17.33 21.91
CA ASN A 18 2.59 18.12 23.16
C ASN A 18 2.32 17.35 24.47
N THR A 19 2.44 16.02 24.50
CA THR A 19 2.44 15.25 25.76
C THR A 19 3.46 14.13 25.70
N THR A 20 4.42 14.14 26.63
CA THR A 20 5.47 13.11 26.76
C THR A 20 4.86 11.76 27.14
N ILE A 21 4.46 10.98 26.14
CA ILE A 21 4.14 9.56 26.26
C ILE A 21 5.35 8.79 25.73
N THR A 22 6.01 8.03 26.60
CA THR A 22 7.13 7.15 26.21
C THR A 22 6.55 5.82 25.72
N THR A 23 6.39 5.69 24.41
CA THR A 23 5.97 4.45 23.77
C THR A 23 7.19 3.58 23.50
N VAL A 24 7.25 2.37 24.08
CA VAL A 24 8.37 1.44 23.83
C VAL A 24 7.82 0.12 23.29
N PHE A 25 8.33 -0.28 22.13
CA PHE A 25 7.88 -1.46 21.40
C PHE A 25 8.85 -2.61 21.57
N LEU A 26 8.32 -3.83 21.71
CA LEU A 26 9.11 -5.04 21.76
C LEU A 26 8.59 -6.06 20.73
N SER A 27 9.46 -6.42 19.79
CA SER A 27 9.25 -7.56 18.90
C SER A 27 9.94 -8.78 19.51
N ILE A 28 9.16 -9.74 20.02
CA ILE A 28 9.70 -11.02 20.49
C ILE A 28 10.01 -11.85 19.23
N ASN A 29 11.20 -11.66 18.66
CA ASN A 29 11.68 -12.36 17.46
C ASN A 29 12.61 -13.55 17.79
N SER A 30 12.86 -13.84 19.06
CA SER A 30 13.64 -15.02 19.43
C SER A 30 12.76 -16.26 19.28
N ASP A 31 13.00 -17.03 18.22
CA ASP A 31 12.46 -18.37 17.98
C ASP A 31 12.77 -19.29 19.17
N HIS A 32 11.91 -19.28 20.18
CA HIS A 32 11.89 -20.27 21.24
C HIS A 32 11.04 -21.47 20.81
N GLY A 33 11.40 -22.09 19.69
CA GLY A 33 10.86 -23.39 19.29
C GLY A 33 9.82 -23.42 18.17
N TRP A 34 9.76 -22.43 17.28
CA TRP A 34 9.10 -22.62 15.98
C TRP A 34 9.95 -23.60 15.15
N GLN A 35 9.71 -24.90 15.30
CA GLN A 35 10.45 -25.90 14.53
C GLN A 35 10.10 -25.77 13.04
N ARG A 36 11.13 -25.56 12.23
CA ARG A 36 11.09 -25.45 10.78
C ARG A 36 10.59 -26.75 10.15
N GLY A 37 9.46 -26.70 9.46
CA GLY A 37 9.08 -27.73 8.49
C GLY A 37 7.58 -27.92 8.31
N GLY A 38 7.03 -27.35 7.23
CA GLY A 38 5.81 -27.83 6.55
C GLY A 38 4.44 -27.52 7.19
N PHE A 39 3.63 -26.70 6.49
CA PHE A 39 2.17 -26.51 6.61
C PHE A 39 1.59 -26.08 8.00
N PRO A 40 0.70 -25.07 8.09
CA PRO A 40 0.00 -24.80 9.34
C PRO A 40 -1.08 -25.87 9.54
N TRP A 41 -0.90 -26.71 10.56
CA TRP A 41 -1.84 -27.71 11.09
C TRP A 41 -1.94 -29.03 10.30
N GLN A 42 -0.92 -29.88 10.39
CA GLN A 42 -1.11 -31.32 10.12
C GLN A 42 -1.43 -32.13 11.38
N LYS A 43 -1.13 -31.60 12.59
CA LYS A 43 -1.50 -32.25 13.86
C LYS A 43 -1.95 -31.23 14.91
N PRO A 44 -3.06 -31.48 15.62
CA PRO A 44 -3.51 -30.65 16.73
C PRO A 44 -2.41 -30.39 17.80
N GLU A 45 -1.56 -31.39 18.09
CA GLU A 45 -0.58 -31.37 19.18
C GLU A 45 0.46 -30.22 19.10
N GLU A 46 0.72 -29.70 17.89
CA GLU A 46 1.65 -28.60 17.67
C GLU A 46 1.11 -27.26 18.19
N TYR A 47 -0.20 -27.02 18.11
CA TYR A 47 -0.81 -25.80 18.65
C TYR A 47 -0.75 -25.77 20.17
N SER A 48 -1.04 -26.91 20.81
CA SER A 48 -0.96 -27.05 22.26
C SER A 48 0.44 -26.74 22.77
N ASN A 49 1.49 -27.13 22.04
CA ASN A 49 2.86 -26.81 22.46
C ASN A 49 3.13 -25.29 22.41
N VAL A 50 2.64 -24.58 21.39
CA VAL A 50 2.76 -23.12 21.32
C VAL A 50 2.03 -22.45 22.50
N VAL A 51 0.82 -22.93 22.83
CA VAL A 51 0.03 -22.37 23.93
C VAL A 51 0.62 -22.69 25.30
N TYR A 52 1.09 -23.92 25.54
CA TYR A 52 1.58 -24.32 26.87
C TYR A 52 3.03 -23.92 27.15
N TYR A 53 3.89 -23.86 26.14
CA TYR A 53 5.33 -23.60 26.35
C TYR A 53 5.75 -22.21 25.87
N ASN A 54 5.34 -21.81 24.67
CA ASN A 54 5.86 -20.58 24.07
C ASN A 54 5.14 -19.34 24.63
N LEU A 55 3.82 -19.43 24.82
CA LEU A 55 3.01 -18.31 25.26
C LEU A 55 3.40 -17.80 26.67
N PRO A 56 3.59 -18.65 27.70
CA PRO A 56 4.06 -18.19 29.00
C PRO A 56 5.46 -17.57 28.93
N HIS A 57 6.36 -18.16 28.13
CA HIS A 57 7.72 -17.65 27.96
C HIS A 57 7.75 -16.26 27.31
N ALA A 58 7.01 -16.07 26.22
CA ALA A 58 6.86 -14.77 25.58
C ALA A 58 6.20 -13.74 26.51
N SER A 59 5.24 -14.17 27.33
CA SER A 59 4.60 -13.32 28.34
C SER A 59 5.58 -12.86 29.43
N ASN A 60 6.49 -13.74 29.88
CA ASN A 60 7.55 -13.38 30.81
C ASN A 60 8.52 -12.35 30.20
N ILE A 61 8.90 -12.50 28.93
CA ILE A 61 9.76 -11.53 28.24
C ILE A 61 9.08 -10.15 28.19
N LEU A 62 7.79 -10.11 27.84
CA LEU A 62 7.04 -8.85 27.81
C LEU A 62 6.93 -8.22 29.20
N ALA A 63 6.61 -9.00 30.23
CA ALA A 63 6.54 -8.53 31.61
C ALA A 63 7.89 -7.96 32.08
N ASP A 64 8.97 -8.71 31.89
CA ASP A 64 10.32 -8.30 32.23
C ASP A 64 10.72 -6.99 31.57
N PHE A 65 10.36 -6.82 30.30
CA PHE A 65 10.63 -5.60 29.59
C PHE A 65 9.87 -4.40 30.18
N VAL A 66 8.57 -4.54 30.41
CA VAL A 66 7.77 -3.45 30.98
C VAL A 66 8.34 -3.04 32.34
N LEU A 67 8.72 -4.01 33.16
CA LEU A 67 9.27 -3.78 34.49
C LEU A 67 10.67 -3.15 34.47
N LYS A 68 11.53 -3.55 33.52
CA LYS A 68 12.93 -3.10 33.46
C LYS A 68 13.12 -1.83 32.64
N LYS A 69 12.25 -1.56 31.66
CA LYS A 69 12.45 -0.49 30.66
C LYS A 69 11.43 0.63 30.75
N ILE A 70 10.27 0.42 31.37
CA ILE A 70 9.24 1.45 31.49
C ILE A 70 9.25 2.00 32.92
N PRO A 71 9.45 3.32 33.10
CA PRO A 71 9.34 3.93 34.42
C PRO A 71 7.98 3.64 35.07
N GLU A 72 7.97 3.50 36.40
CA GLU A 72 6.77 3.11 37.15
C GLU A 72 5.59 4.06 36.92
N HIS A 73 5.86 5.38 36.86
CA HIS A 73 4.87 6.44 36.68
C HIS A 73 4.28 6.54 35.25
N VAL A 74 4.85 5.84 34.27
CA VAL A 74 4.38 5.88 32.87
C VAL A 74 3.24 4.90 32.68
N LYS A 75 2.11 5.37 32.16
CA LYS A 75 0.96 4.53 31.81
C LYS A 75 1.31 3.57 30.68
N VAL A 76 0.82 2.33 30.77
CA VAL A 76 1.10 1.28 29.78
C VAL A 76 -0.20 0.76 29.17
N HIS A 77 -0.26 0.79 27.83
CA HIS A 77 -1.32 0.18 27.03
C HIS A 77 -0.75 -0.96 26.21
N LEU A 78 -1.19 -2.19 26.49
CA LEU A 78 -0.83 -3.38 25.71
C LEU A 78 -1.91 -3.66 24.66
N ILE A 79 -1.49 -3.90 23.42
CA ILE A 79 -2.39 -4.24 22.31
C ILE A 79 -2.01 -5.62 21.79
N GLY A 80 -2.95 -6.56 21.79
CA GLY A 80 -2.68 -7.95 21.44
C GLY A 80 -3.71 -8.50 20.46
N PHE A 81 -3.25 -8.97 19.30
CA PHE A 81 -4.08 -9.64 18.29
C PHE A 81 -3.96 -11.17 18.42
N SER A 82 -5.08 -11.89 18.29
CA SER A 82 -5.09 -13.36 18.31
C SER A 82 -4.46 -13.92 19.59
N LEU A 83 -3.47 -14.81 19.48
CA LEU A 83 -2.71 -15.32 20.63
C LEU A 83 -2.03 -14.20 21.44
N GLY A 84 -1.71 -13.07 20.81
CA GLY A 84 -1.14 -11.90 21.46
C GLY A 84 -2.07 -11.24 22.49
N GLY A 85 -3.40 -11.37 22.33
CA GLY A 85 -4.36 -10.91 23.33
C GLY A 85 -4.29 -11.74 24.62
N GLN A 86 -4.09 -13.05 24.48
CA GLN A 86 -3.84 -13.94 25.63
C GLN A 86 -2.50 -13.61 26.29
N LEU A 87 -1.45 -13.40 25.49
CA LEU A 87 -0.11 -13.00 25.93
C LEU A 87 -0.17 -11.74 26.80
N ALA A 88 -0.87 -10.70 26.36
CA ALA A 88 -1.02 -9.45 27.10
C ALA A 88 -1.65 -9.65 28.48
N GLY A 89 -2.69 -10.50 28.57
CA GLY A 89 -3.32 -10.86 29.85
C GLY A 89 -2.36 -11.61 30.78
N ILE A 90 -1.60 -12.57 30.27
CA ILE A 90 -0.63 -13.36 31.04
C ILE A 90 0.51 -12.46 31.54
N ALA A 91 1.09 -11.63 30.66
CA ALA A 91 2.16 -10.69 31.02
C ALA A 91 1.70 -9.74 32.13
N SER A 92 0.49 -9.21 32.04
CA SER A 92 -0.07 -8.35 33.08
C SER A 92 -0.23 -9.07 34.42
N ARG A 93 -0.67 -10.34 34.41
CA ARG A 93 -0.77 -11.14 35.63
C ARG A 93 0.58 -11.45 36.25
N ILE A 94 1.61 -11.72 35.44
CA ILE A 94 2.99 -11.89 35.93
C ILE A 94 3.41 -10.62 36.70
N MET A 95 3.26 -9.44 36.10
CA MET A 95 3.60 -8.16 36.75
C MET A 95 2.79 -7.89 38.02
N LYS A 96 1.49 -8.20 37.99
CA LYS A 96 0.57 -8.03 39.14
C LYS A 96 0.89 -8.98 40.29
N ASN A 97 1.21 -10.25 40.00
CA ASN A 97 1.53 -11.26 40.99
C ASN A 97 2.85 -10.96 41.72
N HIS A 98 3.81 -10.34 41.03
CA HIS A 98 5.03 -9.84 41.65
C HIS A 98 4.83 -8.51 42.40
N LYS A 99 3.61 -7.94 42.42
CA LYS A 99 3.27 -6.62 43.00
C LYS A 99 4.11 -5.47 42.42
N LEU A 100 4.52 -5.57 41.17
CA LEU A 100 5.46 -4.62 40.58
C LEU A 100 4.78 -3.51 39.78
N LYS A 101 3.74 -3.84 39.00
CA LYS A 101 2.98 -2.86 38.21
C LYS A 101 1.62 -3.42 37.84
N THR A 102 0.58 -2.59 37.89
CA THR A 102 -0.72 -2.88 37.27
C THR A 102 -0.77 -2.19 35.92
N ILE A 103 -1.12 -2.92 34.85
CA ILE A 103 -1.24 -2.35 33.50
C ILE A 103 -2.49 -1.49 33.40
N ASP A 104 -2.36 -0.30 32.82
CA ASP A 104 -3.46 0.67 32.67
C ASP A 104 -4.50 0.17 31.65
N ARG A 105 -4.05 -0.36 30.52
CA ARG A 105 -4.98 -0.78 29.46
C ARG A 105 -4.51 -2.02 28.70
N ILE A 106 -5.45 -2.91 28.38
CA ILE A 106 -5.27 -3.99 27.40
C ILE A 106 -6.35 -3.87 26.32
N SER A 107 -5.96 -3.70 25.05
CA SER A 107 -6.85 -3.89 23.91
C SER A 107 -6.58 -5.26 23.28
N ALA A 108 -7.53 -6.19 23.39
CA ALA A 108 -7.40 -7.52 22.84
C ALA A 108 -8.26 -7.67 21.58
N ILE A 109 -7.61 -7.94 20.46
CA ILE A 109 -8.23 -7.96 19.13
C ILE A 109 -8.39 -9.41 18.72
N ASP A 110 -9.63 -9.86 18.67
CA ASP A 110 -10.08 -11.23 18.42
C ASP A 110 -9.19 -12.29 19.09
N PRO A 111 -8.99 -12.20 20.43
CA PRO A 111 -8.01 -13.02 21.14
C PRO A 111 -8.33 -14.51 21.00
N ALA A 112 -7.31 -15.36 20.89
CA ALA A 112 -7.47 -16.77 20.51
C ALA A 112 -8.46 -17.55 21.42
N GLY A 113 -9.41 -18.25 20.81
CA GLY A 113 -10.42 -19.07 21.50
C GLY A 113 -10.01 -20.53 21.76
N PRO A 114 -9.41 -21.24 20.77
CA PRO A 114 -9.00 -22.63 20.94
C PRO A 114 -8.02 -22.82 22.11
N LEU A 115 -8.24 -23.85 22.95
CA LEU A 115 -7.52 -24.14 24.23
C LEU A 115 -7.84 -23.23 25.42
N PHE A 116 -8.28 -21.98 25.17
CA PHE A 116 -8.60 -21.00 26.22
C PHE A 116 -10.07 -21.00 26.64
N GLU A 117 -10.97 -21.25 25.68
CA GLU A 117 -12.42 -21.26 25.89
C GLU A 117 -13.08 -22.55 25.43
N TYR A 118 -12.62 -23.09 24.29
CA TYR A 118 -13.14 -24.32 23.69
C TYR A 118 -12.00 -25.06 23.01
N THR A 119 -12.17 -26.35 22.74
CA THR A 119 -11.08 -27.19 22.19
C THR A 119 -11.45 -27.90 20.90
N LEU A 120 -12.63 -27.61 20.34
CA LEU A 120 -13.17 -28.29 19.15
C LEU A 120 -13.15 -29.83 19.28
N ASN A 121 -13.29 -30.35 20.51
CA ASN A 121 -13.15 -31.77 20.89
C ASN A 121 -11.76 -32.39 20.68
N LEU A 122 -10.71 -31.56 20.56
CA LEU A 122 -9.35 -32.03 20.35
C LEU A 122 -8.50 -32.03 21.63
N PHE A 123 -8.91 -31.31 22.69
CA PHE A 123 -8.11 -31.07 23.91
C PHE A 123 -8.94 -30.80 25.17
N THR A 124 -8.28 -30.69 26.32
CA THR A 124 -8.82 -30.12 27.57
C THR A 124 -8.67 -28.60 27.58
N ILE A 125 -9.71 -27.88 28.02
CA ILE A 125 -9.68 -26.42 28.15
C ILE A 125 -8.79 -26.05 29.35
N ASP A 126 -7.83 -25.16 29.14
CA ASP A 126 -7.05 -24.53 30.20
C ASP A 126 -7.36 -23.04 30.27
N SER A 127 -8.20 -22.67 31.25
CA SER A 127 -8.60 -21.28 31.45
C SER A 127 -7.59 -20.43 32.24
N THR A 128 -6.49 -21.02 32.72
CA THR A 128 -5.50 -20.30 33.55
C THR A 128 -4.88 -19.14 32.80
N HIS A 129 -4.66 -19.33 31.50
CA HIS A 129 -4.03 -18.37 30.60
C HIS A 129 -5.04 -17.45 29.88
N THR A 130 -6.35 -17.67 30.04
CA THR A 130 -7.39 -16.90 29.36
C THR A 130 -7.40 -15.44 29.84
N LEU A 131 -7.49 -14.51 28.89
CA LEU A 131 -7.68 -13.08 29.11
C LEU A 131 -8.93 -12.85 29.95
N ARG A 132 -8.86 -11.90 30.89
CA ARG A 132 -9.98 -11.53 31.75
C ARG A 132 -9.96 -10.05 32.11
N LYS A 133 -11.14 -9.56 32.49
CA LYS A 133 -11.39 -8.16 32.82
C LYS A 133 -10.45 -7.61 33.90
N THR A 134 -10.00 -8.45 34.83
CA THR A 134 -9.13 -8.07 35.94
C THR A 134 -7.63 -7.97 35.59
N ASP A 135 -7.27 -8.27 34.33
CA ASP A 135 -5.88 -8.25 33.88
C ASP A 135 -5.32 -6.82 33.77
N ALA A 136 -6.15 -5.79 33.55
CA ALA A 136 -5.72 -4.39 33.53
C ALA A 136 -6.78 -3.48 34.15
N VAL A 137 -6.44 -2.20 34.38
CA VAL A 137 -7.41 -1.19 34.85
C VAL A 137 -8.56 -1.03 33.85
N PHE A 138 -8.25 -1.07 32.55
CA PHE A 138 -9.24 -1.14 31.49
C PHE A 138 -8.89 -2.23 30.48
N VAL A 139 -9.88 -3.00 30.05
CA VAL A 139 -9.71 -4.09 29.07
C VAL A 139 -10.81 -3.92 28.04
N ASP A 140 -10.44 -3.69 26.78
CA ASP A 140 -11.36 -3.62 25.65
C ASP A 140 -11.08 -4.76 24.67
N VAL A 141 -12.11 -5.56 24.37
CA VAL A 141 -12.01 -6.76 23.57
C VAL A 141 -12.84 -6.59 22.29
N VAL A 142 -12.24 -6.90 21.14
CA VAL A 142 -12.94 -6.93 19.85
C VAL A 142 -13.13 -8.39 19.46
N HIS A 143 -14.36 -8.81 19.21
CA HIS A 143 -14.69 -10.19 18.81
C HIS A 143 -15.16 -10.21 17.35
N ALA A 144 -14.63 -11.11 16.53
CA ALA A 144 -15.06 -11.27 15.14
C ALA A 144 -15.17 -12.72 14.68
N CYS A 145 -14.21 -13.58 14.99
CA CYS A 145 -14.18 -14.95 14.48
C CYS A 145 -14.59 -15.97 15.55
N LEU A 146 -15.73 -16.65 15.35
CA LEU A 146 -16.21 -17.67 16.28
C LEU A 146 -15.34 -18.94 16.31
N LEU A 147 -14.53 -19.20 15.28
CA LEU A 147 -13.70 -20.41 15.19
C LEU A 147 -12.28 -20.20 15.73
N LEU A 148 -11.68 -19.04 15.46
CA LEU A 148 -10.30 -18.72 15.84
C LEU A 148 -10.21 -17.83 17.09
N GLY A 149 -11.19 -16.95 17.29
CA GLY A 149 -11.26 -16.01 18.41
C GLY A 149 -12.16 -16.51 19.55
N MET A 150 -12.01 -15.91 20.72
CA MET A 150 -12.86 -16.17 21.87
C MET A 150 -14.25 -15.59 21.66
N GLN A 151 -15.25 -16.27 22.22
CA GLN A 151 -16.66 -15.93 22.10
C GLN A 151 -17.21 -15.31 23.39
N LYS A 152 -16.64 -15.69 24.54
CA LYS A 152 -17.02 -15.14 25.84
C LYS A 152 -16.49 -13.73 26.02
N GLU A 153 -17.30 -12.92 26.70
CA GLU A 153 -16.92 -11.60 27.17
C GLU A 153 -15.76 -11.72 28.17
N ALA A 154 -14.69 -10.96 27.93
CA ALA A 154 -13.48 -10.95 28.73
C ALA A 154 -13.07 -9.52 29.13
N GLY A 155 -13.74 -8.49 28.63
CA GLY A 155 -13.39 -7.09 28.83
C GLY A 155 -14.23 -6.34 29.87
N HIS A 156 -13.85 -5.08 30.05
CA HIS A 156 -14.73 -4.02 30.51
C HIS A 156 -15.65 -3.54 29.39
N LEU A 157 -15.19 -3.63 28.14
CA LEU A 157 -15.93 -3.39 26.91
C LEU A 157 -15.67 -4.56 25.96
N ASP A 158 -16.72 -5.19 25.45
CA ASP A 158 -16.63 -6.32 24.54
C ASP A 158 -17.43 -6.00 23.28
N VAL A 159 -16.73 -5.73 22.18
CA VAL A 159 -17.32 -5.27 20.91
C VAL A 159 -17.37 -6.42 19.92
N PHE A 160 -18.57 -6.86 19.56
CA PHE A 160 -18.77 -7.92 18.59
C PHE A 160 -18.98 -7.33 17.19
N ILE A 161 -18.06 -7.61 16.28
CA ILE A 161 -18.17 -7.26 14.87
C ILE A 161 -19.14 -8.24 14.20
N LYS A 162 -20.12 -7.70 13.47
CA LYS A 162 -21.15 -8.46 12.76
C LYS A 162 -21.19 -8.13 11.27
N ASP A 163 -21.71 -9.08 10.49
CA ASP A 163 -21.93 -8.97 9.04
C ASP A 163 -20.71 -8.52 8.22
N VAL A 164 -19.58 -9.17 8.45
CA VAL A 164 -18.36 -8.98 7.66
C VAL A 164 -18.55 -9.56 6.24
N ASP A 165 -18.03 -8.90 5.21
CA ASP A 165 -18.09 -9.36 3.80
C ASP A 165 -17.11 -10.50 3.49
N CYS A 166 -17.04 -11.45 4.41
CA CYS A 166 -16.38 -12.71 4.23
C CYS A 166 -16.89 -13.72 5.26
N LYS A 167 -16.98 -14.98 4.84
CA LYS A 167 -17.41 -16.11 5.69
C LYS A 167 -16.25 -16.98 6.14
N HIS A 168 -15.05 -16.77 5.59
CA HIS A 168 -13.89 -17.58 5.91
C HIS A 168 -13.33 -17.20 7.30
N PRO A 169 -13.07 -18.15 8.21
CA PRO A 169 -12.57 -17.87 9.57
C PRO A 169 -11.34 -16.96 9.62
N TYR A 170 -10.36 -17.18 8.74
CA TYR A 170 -9.18 -16.30 8.65
C TYR A 170 -9.50 -14.86 8.26
N CYS A 171 -10.46 -14.65 7.34
CA CYS A 171 -10.86 -13.31 6.96
C CYS A 171 -11.63 -12.62 8.09
N LEU A 172 -12.54 -13.32 8.77
CA LEU A 172 -13.22 -12.79 9.95
C LEU A 172 -12.22 -12.37 11.04
N HIS A 173 -11.22 -13.22 11.28
CA HIS A 173 -10.16 -12.97 12.25
C HIS A 173 -9.34 -11.72 11.87
N GLN A 174 -8.89 -11.62 10.62
CA GLN A 174 -8.13 -10.47 10.12
C GLN A 174 -8.94 -9.16 10.15
N ARG A 175 -10.23 -9.22 9.83
CA ARG A 175 -11.10 -8.03 9.78
C ARG A 175 -11.27 -7.34 11.13
N SER A 176 -11.14 -8.06 12.23
CA SER A 176 -11.10 -7.46 13.57
C SER A 176 -9.91 -6.53 13.76
N PHE A 177 -8.76 -6.94 13.23
CA PHE A 177 -7.53 -6.17 13.25
C PHE A 177 -7.65 -4.96 12.33
N ASP A 178 -8.15 -5.15 11.12
CA ASP A 178 -8.34 -4.05 10.17
C ASP A 178 -9.30 -2.98 10.74
N ALA A 179 -10.39 -3.41 11.38
CA ALA A 179 -11.33 -2.51 12.04
C ALA A 179 -10.68 -1.76 13.21
N PHE A 180 -9.92 -2.46 14.06
CA PHE A 180 -9.19 -1.82 15.14
C PHE A 180 -8.16 -0.81 14.63
N ILE A 181 -7.39 -1.14 13.59
CA ILE A 181 -6.43 -0.20 12.99
C ILE A 181 -7.15 0.99 12.37
N ALA A 182 -8.24 0.78 11.61
CA ALA A 182 -9.04 1.86 11.05
C ALA A 182 -9.59 2.80 12.14
N SER A 183 -9.94 2.26 13.32
CA SER A 183 -10.37 3.05 14.47
C SER A 183 -9.29 3.97 15.04
N LEU A 184 -8.01 3.64 14.80
CA LEU A 184 -6.86 4.46 15.19
C LEU A 184 -6.48 5.45 14.09
N THR A 185 -6.56 5.05 12.83
CA THR A 185 -5.94 5.79 11.71
C THR A 185 -6.90 6.68 10.94
N THR A 186 -8.17 6.29 10.86
CA THR A 186 -9.08 6.82 9.84
C THR A 186 -10.26 7.56 10.47
N CYS A 187 -10.88 7.00 11.51
CA CYS A 187 -11.91 7.67 12.32
C CYS A 187 -12.43 6.80 13.46
N SER A 188 -13.25 7.39 14.34
CA SER A 188 -13.85 6.72 15.50
C SER A 188 -14.92 5.70 15.07
N GLN A 189 -14.66 4.42 15.31
CA GLN A 189 -15.66 3.37 15.15
C GLN A 189 -16.54 3.31 16.39
N ILE A 190 -17.65 4.06 16.39
CA ILE A 190 -18.61 4.11 17.50
C ILE A 190 -19.40 2.81 17.56
N THR A 191 -19.61 2.28 18.77
CA THR A 191 -20.27 1.01 19.03
C THR A 191 -21.56 1.20 19.80
N CYS A 192 -22.49 0.26 19.60
CA CYS A 192 -23.80 0.29 20.26
C CYS A 192 -23.93 -0.82 21.30
N PRO A 193 -24.56 -0.60 22.47
CA PRO A 193 -24.95 -1.68 23.36
C PRO A 193 -25.79 -2.72 22.63
N HIS A 194 -25.48 -4.00 22.80
CA HIS A 194 -26.13 -5.08 22.06
C HIS A 194 -27.66 -5.10 22.23
N SER A 195 -28.15 -4.76 23.43
CA SER A 195 -29.59 -4.68 23.76
C SER A 195 -30.33 -3.53 23.06
N ASN A 196 -29.61 -2.58 22.48
CA ASN A 196 -30.14 -1.34 21.95
C ASN A 196 -30.16 -1.29 20.42
N ILE A 197 -29.96 -2.44 19.78
CA ILE A 197 -29.97 -2.59 18.33
C ILE A 197 -31.33 -3.13 17.92
N ASN A 198 -32.03 -2.40 17.06
CA ASN A 198 -33.32 -2.82 16.54
C ASN A 198 -33.18 -3.81 15.35
N SER A 199 -34.31 -4.27 14.82
CA SER A 199 -34.35 -5.19 13.66
C SER A 199 -33.73 -4.63 12.38
N ASP A 200 -33.64 -3.30 12.26
CA ASP A 200 -33.06 -2.58 11.13
C ASP A 200 -31.56 -2.29 11.30
N LEU A 201 -30.96 -2.83 12.37
CA LEU A 201 -29.56 -2.63 12.78
C LEU A 201 -29.27 -1.19 13.27
N ASP A 202 -30.30 -0.42 13.58
CA ASP A 202 -30.16 0.91 14.15
C ASP A 202 -29.92 0.86 15.66
N CYS A 203 -28.97 1.69 16.10
CA CYS A 203 -28.67 1.87 17.51
C CYS A 203 -29.61 2.90 18.14
N ASN A 204 -30.48 2.45 19.03
CA ASN A 204 -31.40 3.31 19.77
C ASN A 204 -31.04 3.31 21.26
N VAL A 205 -30.30 4.33 21.69
CA VAL A 205 -29.92 4.53 23.09
C VAL A 205 -30.65 5.71 23.71
N PRO A 206 -31.04 5.65 25.00
CA PRO A 206 -31.70 6.76 25.68
C PRO A 206 -30.82 8.00 25.79
N ASP A 207 -29.51 7.80 25.96
CA ASP A 207 -28.50 8.84 25.99
C ASP A 207 -27.17 8.32 25.40
N ARG A 208 -26.33 9.25 24.92
CA ARG A 208 -25.09 8.98 24.20
C ARG A 208 -23.97 8.47 25.09
N THR A 209 -24.08 8.67 26.41
CA THR A 209 -23.15 8.08 27.39
C THR A 209 -23.16 6.55 27.38
N HIS A 210 -24.21 5.93 26.80
CA HIS A 210 -24.28 4.48 26.60
C HIS A 210 -23.47 3.98 25.40
N LEU A 211 -23.06 4.86 24.48
CA LEU A 211 -22.23 4.50 23.34
C LEU A 211 -20.78 4.27 23.77
N SER A 212 -20.06 3.50 22.99
CA SER A 212 -18.61 3.34 23.14
C SER A 212 -17.91 3.45 21.78
N SER A 213 -16.63 3.10 21.73
CA SER A 213 -15.85 3.06 20.49
C SER A 213 -14.82 1.94 20.54
N ILE A 214 -14.39 1.46 19.37
CA ILE A 214 -13.17 0.66 19.22
C ILE A 214 -11.95 1.60 19.20
N GLY A 215 -10.80 1.14 19.67
CA GLY A 215 -9.52 1.85 19.53
C GLY A 215 -9.28 2.90 20.60
N TYR A 216 -8.46 3.92 20.29
CA TYR A 216 -7.93 4.86 21.29
C TYR A 216 -9.02 5.49 22.16
N LEU A 217 -10.17 5.84 21.57
CA LEU A 217 -11.24 6.54 22.27
C LEU A 217 -12.04 5.66 23.25
N ALA A 218 -11.89 4.33 23.24
CA ALA A 218 -12.74 3.44 24.03
C ALA A 218 -12.72 3.73 25.54
N ASP A 219 -11.60 4.22 26.08
CA ASP A 219 -11.46 4.60 27.49
C ASP A 219 -12.08 5.96 27.81
N LEU A 220 -12.22 6.85 26.82
CA LEU A 220 -12.88 8.15 26.94
C LEU A 220 -14.41 8.06 26.93
N TYR A 221 -14.96 7.03 26.29
CA TYR A 221 -16.39 6.73 26.36
C TYR A 221 -16.74 6.08 27.70
N SER A 222 -17.97 6.28 28.17
CA SER A 222 -18.51 5.63 29.37
C SER A 222 -19.23 4.31 29.09
N GLY A 223 -19.54 4.00 27.82
CA GLY A 223 -20.21 2.75 27.43
C GLY A 223 -19.35 1.53 27.75
N ARG A 224 -19.93 0.56 28.46
CA ARG A 224 -19.26 -0.67 28.92
C ARG A 224 -20.14 -1.90 28.67
N GLY A 225 -19.55 -3.08 28.85
CA GLY A 225 -20.21 -4.36 28.63
C GLY A 225 -20.30 -4.72 27.14
N LYS A 226 -21.33 -5.48 26.78
CA LYS A 226 -21.50 -6.04 25.44
C LYS A 226 -21.99 -5.01 24.42
N HIS A 227 -21.17 -4.75 23.42
CA HIS A 227 -21.43 -3.85 22.31
C HIS A 227 -21.35 -4.60 20.98
N VAL A 228 -21.93 -4.02 19.94
CA VAL A 228 -21.88 -4.53 18.57
C VAL A 228 -21.56 -3.39 17.61
N ILE A 229 -20.90 -3.76 16.52
CA ILE A 229 -20.73 -2.92 15.34
C ILE A 229 -20.99 -3.73 14.08
N TYR A 230 -21.65 -3.11 13.10
CA TYR A 230 -21.87 -3.66 11.77
C TYR A 230 -20.97 -2.90 10.79
N LEU A 231 -20.31 -3.61 9.87
CA LEU A 231 -19.43 -3.00 8.86
C LEU A 231 -20.19 -2.62 7.56
N TYR A 232 -21.52 -2.75 7.54
CA TYR A 232 -22.41 -2.50 6.39
C TYR A 232 -23.77 -1.96 6.86
N ARG A 233 -24.47 -1.22 6.00
CA ARG A 233 -25.85 -0.73 6.18
C ARG A 233 -26.81 -1.43 5.22
N LYS A 234 -28.09 -1.56 5.55
CA LYS A 234 -29.15 -1.88 4.59
C LYS A 234 -29.83 -0.60 4.10
N GLU A 235 -29.73 -0.29 2.81
CA GLU A 235 -30.50 0.77 2.16
C GLU A 235 -31.42 0.15 1.11
N ASN A 236 -32.74 0.40 1.22
CA ASN A 236 -33.75 -0.15 0.30
C ASN A 236 -33.65 -1.67 0.07
N GLY A 237 -33.26 -2.43 1.10
CA GLY A 237 -33.08 -3.89 1.03
C GLY A 237 -31.74 -4.36 0.47
N GLN A 238 -30.83 -3.47 0.04
CA GLN A 238 -29.47 -3.79 -0.41
C GLN A 238 -28.42 -3.49 0.66
N LYS A 239 -27.39 -4.34 0.77
CA LYS A 239 -26.24 -4.10 1.66
C LYS A 239 -25.30 -3.06 1.02
N VAL A 240 -25.13 -1.92 1.67
CA VAL A 240 -24.18 -0.86 1.29
C VAL A 240 -23.03 -0.87 2.29
N SER A 241 -21.79 -0.90 1.83
CA SER A 241 -20.61 -0.78 2.70
C SER A 241 -20.64 0.56 3.40
N THR A 242 -20.49 0.58 4.73
CA THR A 242 -20.47 1.85 5.48
C THR A 242 -19.20 2.67 5.24
N GLY A 243 -18.30 2.19 4.37
CA GLY A 243 -16.99 2.81 4.17
C GLY A 243 -16.20 2.89 5.48
N ASN A 244 -15.03 3.53 5.41
CA ASN A 244 -14.12 3.59 6.55
C ASN A 244 -14.59 4.53 7.67
N CYS A 245 -15.64 5.34 7.51
CA CYS A 245 -16.14 6.24 8.56
C CYS A 245 -17.66 6.34 8.64
N THR A 246 -18.14 6.32 9.89
CA THR A 246 -19.53 6.28 10.35
C THR A 246 -20.54 7.01 9.46
N GLU A 247 -21.34 6.23 8.72
CA GLU A 247 -22.71 6.60 8.35
C GLU A 247 -23.73 6.05 9.37
N TYR A 248 -23.27 5.75 10.59
CA TYR A 248 -24.14 5.48 11.73
C TYR A 248 -24.20 6.69 12.66
N LEU A 249 -25.43 7.22 12.78
CA LEU A 249 -25.96 8.13 13.80
C LEU A 249 -25.91 9.63 13.48
N LYS A 250 -27.09 10.17 13.12
CA LYS A 250 -27.46 11.61 13.16
C LYS A 250 -27.42 12.15 14.60
N VAL A 251 -26.24 12.19 15.21
CA VAL A 251 -26.06 12.39 16.65
C VAL A 251 -25.05 13.53 16.87
N ASN A 252 -25.54 14.79 16.85
CA ASN A 252 -24.80 16.05 17.14
C ASN A 252 -24.15 16.10 18.54
N LEU A 253 -22.85 15.81 18.69
CA LEU A 253 -22.16 15.76 20.00
C LEU A 253 -21.95 17.15 20.64
N PRO A 254 -21.86 17.26 21.98
CA PRO A 254 -21.71 18.54 22.69
C PRO A 254 -20.40 19.27 22.37
N VAL A 255 -20.50 20.61 22.28
CA VAL A 255 -19.43 21.55 21.89
C VAL A 255 -18.16 21.43 22.74
N LYS A 256 -18.29 21.04 24.03
CA LYS A 256 -17.19 21.00 25.01
C LYS A 256 -16.04 20.02 24.71
N HIS A 257 -16.18 19.12 23.74
CA HIS A 257 -15.13 18.14 23.36
C HIS A 257 -14.51 18.45 21.99
N ARG A 258 -14.65 19.68 21.49
CA ARG A 258 -14.04 20.17 20.23
C ARG A 258 -12.81 21.02 20.57
N ILE A 259 -11.67 20.77 19.94
CA ILE A 259 -10.51 21.67 20.01
C ILE A 259 -10.73 22.78 18.98
N CYS A 260 -11.04 24.00 19.44
CA CYS A 260 -11.25 25.18 18.60
C CYS A 260 -10.25 26.29 19.00
N LEU A 261 -9.74 27.06 18.04
CA LEU A 261 -8.90 28.25 18.30
C LEU A 261 -9.74 29.48 18.73
N ASP A 262 -11.06 29.47 18.47
CA ASP A 262 -12.00 30.52 18.88
C ASP A 262 -13.43 29.95 19.10
N THR A 263 -14.19 30.52 20.05
CA THR A 263 -15.45 29.97 20.59
C THR A 263 -16.65 30.14 19.67
N ASN A 264 -16.61 31.10 18.73
CA ASN A 264 -17.79 31.50 17.95
C ASN A 264 -18.08 30.65 16.70
N ASP A 265 -17.21 29.71 16.33
CA ASP A 265 -17.35 28.90 15.09
C ASP A 265 -17.54 27.39 15.36
N CYS A 266 -17.57 26.96 16.64
CA CYS A 266 -17.57 25.54 16.97
C CYS A 266 -18.87 24.80 16.58
N GLY A 267 -19.98 25.49 16.32
CA GLY A 267 -21.28 24.87 15.96
C GLY A 267 -21.38 24.34 14.52
N LYS A 268 -20.43 24.69 13.63
CA LYS A 268 -20.51 24.43 12.18
C LYS A 268 -19.42 23.51 11.62
N LYS A 269 -18.48 23.02 12.44
CA LYS A 269 -17.37 22.14 11.99
C LYS A 269 -17.55 20.68 12.42
N PRO A 270 -17.20 19.68 11.58
CA PRO A 270 -17.17 18.27 11.95
C PRO A 270 -16.00 17.97 12.91
N TYR A 271 -16.15 16.93 13.74
CA TYR A 271 -15.06 16.39 14.57
C TYR A 271 -13.99 15.81 13.64
N LEU A 272 -12.69 16.02 13.97
CA LEU A 272 -11.50 15.61 13.21
C LEU A 272 -11.74 14.44 12.23
N SER A 273 -12.20 14.84 11.05
CA SER A 273 -12.16 14.12 9.79
C SER A 273 -11.88 15.22 8.78
N GLU A 274 -10.63 15.38 8.35
CA GLU A 274 -10.42 16.03 7.05
C GLU A 274 -10.79 15.02 5.96
N CYS A 275 -12.08 14.69 5.90
CA CYS A 275 -12.74 14.26 4.69
C CYS A 275 -13.19 15.55 3.98
N HIS A 276 -12.36 16.10 3.10
CA HIS A 276 -12.86 17.06 2.13
C HIS A 276 -13.55 16.30 1.00
N MET A 277 -14.88 16.21 1.06
CA MET A 277 -15.74 15.94 -0.09
C MET A 277 -16.35 17.26 -0.64
N PRO A 278 -16.79 17.26 -1.91
CA PRO A 278 -16.70 18.41 -2.80
C PRO A 278 -17.83 19.42 -2.61
N CYS A 279 -17.51 20.67 -2.95
CA CYS A 279 -18.47 21.77 -3.09
C CYS A 279 -19.62 21.38 -4.04
N THR A 280 -20.80 21.12 -3.50
CA THR A 280 -22.06 21.20 -4.23
C THR A 280 -22.42 22.68 -4.37
N GLY A 281 -22.10 23.26 -5.52
CA GLY A 281 -22.48 24.64 -5.85
C GLY A 281 -23.96 24.72 -6.23
N GLU A 282 -24.83 24.92 -5.24
CA GLU A 282 -26.12 25.57 -5.48
C GLU A 282 -26.07 27.02 -4.97
N LYS A 283 -26.51 27.92 -5.86
CA LYS A 283 -26.54 29.38 -5.71
C LYS A 283 -27.35 29.83 -4.49
N LYS A 284 -26.88 30.90 -3.83
CA LYS A 284 -27.61 32.14 -3.49
C LYS A 284 -26.64 33.09 -2.76
N SER A 285 -26.22 34.19 -3.39
CA SER A 285 -26.89 35.51 -3.40
C SER A 285 -26.66 36.32 -2.12
N THR A 286 -25.88 37.41 -2.28
CA THR A 286 -25.95 38.77 -1.66
C THR A 286 -24.55 39.38 -1.75
N SER A 287 -24.26 40.60 -2.20
CA SER A 287 -25.03 41.71 -2.77
C SER A 287 -24.05 42.78 -3.28
N ILE A 288 -24.29 43.29 -4.50
CA ILE A 288 -24.29 44.71 -4.93
C ILE A 288 -22.97 45.53 -4.83
N CYS A 289 -22.42 45.96 -6.00
CA CYS A 289 -22.41 47.36 -6.50
C CYS A 289 -21.66 47.53 -7.86
N GLY A 290 -22.29 48.20 -8.84
CA GLY A 290 -21.70 48.78 -10.08
C GLY A 290 -22.13 48.10 -11.40
N ILE A 291 -23.26 48.45 -12.07
CA ILE A 291 -23.44 49.51 -13.11
C ILE A 291 -22.48 49.29 -14.31
N ASN A 292 -22.86 49.14 -15.59
CA ASN A 292 -24.09 49.19 -16.38
C ASN A 292 -23.84 48.53 -17.76
N GLU A 293 -24.92 48.07 -18.41
CA GLU A 293 -25.17 48.11 -19.88
C GLU A 293 -24.27 47.27 -20.83
N THR A 294 -24.69 46.64 -21.92
CA THR A 294 -25.95 46.48 -22.65
C THR A 294 -25.79 45.30 -23.64
N ASN A 295 -26.92 44.80 -24.14
CA ASN A 295 -27.13 44.26 -25.50
C ASN A 295 -26.77 42.81 -25.89
N ARG A 296 -27.88 42.07 -26.06
CA ARG A 296 -28.37 41.45 -27.32
C ARG A 296 -28.01 40.00 -27.64
N ALA A 297 -29.11 39.27 -27.82
CA ALA A 297 -29.27 37.99 -28.48
C ALA A 297 -28.85 38.00 -29.95
N GLY A 298 -28.53 36.81 -30.47
CA GLY A 298 -28.37 36.55 -31.89
C GLY A 298 -28.13 35.07 -32.18
N SER A 299 -29.21 34.32 -32.37
CA SER A 299 -29.21 33.03 -33.06
C SER A 299 -29.05 33.24 -34.57
N SER A 300 -28.29 32.39 -35.27
CA SER A 300 -28.72 31.84 -36.57
C SER A 300 -27.75 30.80 -37.14
N SER A 301 -28.36 29.71 -37.58
CA SER A 301 -27.94 28.64 -38.49
C SER A 301 -27.47 29.08 -39.88
N ASN A 302 -26.55 28.32 -40.53
CA ASN A 302 -26.86 27.56 -41.77
C ASN A 302 -25.66 26.78 -42.38
N GLN A 303 -25.93 25.49 -42.62
CA GLN A 303 -25.72 24.64 -43.82
C GLN A 303 -24.44 24.68 -44.71
N ASN A 304 -23.89 23.45 -44.87
CA ASN A 304 -23.73 22.63 -46.10
C ASN A 304 -22.33 22.29 -46.68
N LYS A 305 -22.11 20.96 -46.73
CA LYS A 305 -21.57 20.07 -47.79
C LYS A 305 -20.06 19.78 -47.95
N ASN A 306 -19.77 18.49 -47.72
CA ASN A 306 -18.90 17.55 -48.44
C ASN A 306 -17.41 17.86 -48.62
N THR A 307 -16.53 17.07 -47.98
CA THR A 307 -15.58 16.16 -48.67
C THR A 307 -14.71 15.33 -47.70
N LYS A 308 -14.44 14.09 -48.13
CA LYS A 308 -13.33 13.18 -47.76
C LYS A 308 -13.30 12.58 -46.33
N ILE A 309 -13.76 11.34 -46.26
CA ILE A 309 -13.52 10.41 -45.16
C ILE A 309 -12.03 10.03 -45.14
N SER A 310 -11.32 10.55 -44.14
CA SER A 310 -10.07 10.04 -43.60
C SER A 310 -10.37 9.67 -42.15
N PRO A 311 -9.86 8.57 -41.57
CA PRO A 311 -10.12 8.25 -40.18
C PRO A 311 -9.24 9.13 -39.27
N ARG A 312 -9.50 10.44 -39.26
CA ARG A 312 -9.20 11.30 -38.10
C ARG A 312 -10.34 11.10 -37.13
N VAL A 313 -10.15 10.24 -36.14
CA VAL A 313 -11.03 10.21 -34.96
C VAL A 313 -10.93 11.59 -34.31
N SER A 314 -12.01 12.35 -34.38
CA SER A 314 -12.11 13.67 -33.75
C SER A 314 -12.39 13.47 -32.27
N TRP A 315 -11.48 13.93 -31.42
CA TRP A 315 -11.55 13.90 -29.96
C TRP A 315 -12.52 14.96 -29.39
N SER A 316 -13.77 14.98 -29.85
CA SER A 316 -14.73 16.03 -29.46
C SER A 316 -15.85 15.62 -28.49
N GLU A 317 -15.79 14.44 -27.87
CA GLU A 317 -16.76 14.04 -26.82
C GLU A 317 -16.12 13.57 -25.50
N VAL A 318 -14.90 14.04 -25.21
CA VAL A 318 -14.30 13.94 -23.87
C VAL A 318 -13.89 15.35 -23.44
N THR A 319 -14.87 16.19 -23.08
CA THR A 319 -14.59 17.48 -22.45
C THR A 319 -15.35 17.61 -21.14
N ASP A 320 -14.68 18.22 -20.16
CA ASP A 320 -15.16 18.65 -18.83
C ASP A 320 -14.99 17.75 -17.59
N ARG A 321 -13.87 17.03 -17.43
CA ARG A 321 -13.44 16.55 -16.08
C ARG A 321 -11.97 16.68 -15.68
N GLN A 322 -11.19 17.54 -16.34
CA GLN A 322 -9.83 17.86 -15.85
C GLN A 322 -9.65 19.36 -15.69
N LYS A 323 -10.30 19.93 -14.67
CA LYS A 323 -9.96 21.27 -14.19
C LYS A 323 -8.59 21.21 -13.52
N CYS A 324 -7.67 22.07 -13.98
CA CYS A 324 -6.39 22.36 -13.34
C CYS A 324 -6.57 22.51 -11.82
N GLY A 325 -5.82 21.73 -11.02
CA GLY A 325 -5.85 21.76 -9.56
C GLY A 325 -5.95 20.39 -8.85
N LYS A 326 -6.12 19.28 -9.58
CA LYS A 326 -6.11 17.92 -9.00
C LYS A 326 -4.71 17.33 -9.00
N ALA A 327 -4.36 16.60 -7.95
CA ALA A 327 -3.09 15.87 -7.85
C ALA A 327 -2.99 14.79 -8.93
N LEU A 328 -1.79 14.62 -9.52
CA LEU A 328 -1.54 13.55 -10.47
C LEU A 328 -1.48 12.20 -9.73
N SER A 329 -2.03 11.16 -10.33
CA SER A 329 -2.08 9.81 -9.76
C SER A 329 -1.99 8.75 -10.85
N CYS A 330 -1.65 7.54 -10.46
CA CYS A 330 -1.92 6.36 -11.27
C CYS A 330 -3.42 6.22 -11.48
N THR A 331 -3.83 5.91 -12.71
CA THR A 331 -5.23 5.75 -13.05
C THR A 331 -5.45 4.47 -13.83
N ILE A 332 -6.42 3.67 -13.41
CA ILE A 332 -6.89 2.53 -14.20
C ILE A 332 -7.91 2.99 -15.25
N GLU A 333 -8.42 2.05 -16.05
CA GLU A 333 -9.39 2.34 -17.10
C GLU A 333 -10.63 3.07 -16.57
N LYS A 334 -11.26 3.90 -17.42
CA LYS A 334 -12.32 4.85 -17.04
C LYS A 334 -11.84 5.96 -16.09
N SER A 335 -10.53 6.27 -16.13
CA SER A 335 -9.89 7.36 -15.40
C SER A 335 -10.08 7.27 -13.87
N VAL A 336 -10.09 6.05 -13.33
CA VAL A 336 -10.28 5.84 -11.88
C VAL A 336 -8.91 5.90 -11.18
N PRO A 337 -8.69 6.82 -10.23
CA PRO A 337 -7.43 6.93 -9.49
C PRO A 337 -7.24 5.75 -8.53
N VAL A 338 -5.98 5.33 -8.36
CA VAL A 338 -5.59 4.19 -7.52
C VAL A 338 -4.31 4.51 -6.73
N GLN A 339 -4.10 3.82 -5.60
CA GLN A 339 -2.84 3.93 -4.85
C GLN A 339 -1.68 3.36 -5.68
N TYR A 340 -1.90 2.18 -6.26
CA TYR A 340 -0.98 1.58 -7.22
C TYR A 340 -1.75 0.62 -8.14
N TYR A 341 -1.15 0.30 -9.28
CA TYR A 341 -1.54 -0.86 -10.07
C TYR A 341 -0.30 -1.58 -10.61
N VAL A 342 -0.40 -2.90 -10.75
CA VAL A 342 0.54 -3.72 -11.52
C VAL A 342 -0.21 -4.27 -12.71
N ALA A 343 0.22 -3.91 -13.92
CA ALA A 343 -0.36 -4.37 -15.17
C ALA A 343 0.61 -5.31 -15.90
N TYR A 344 0.08 -6.40 -16.43
CA TYR A 344 0.84 -7.46 -17.07
C TYR A 344 0.21 -7.84 -18.41
N LYS A 345 0.93 -7.55 -19.49
CA LYS A 345 0.55 -7.87 -20.86
C LYS A 345 1.07 -9.23 -21.25
N LYS A 346 0.22 -10.06 -21.84
CA LYS A 346 0.58 -11.41 -22.32
C LYS A 346 1.43 -11.35 -23.60
N PRO A 347 2.27 -12.36 -23.89
CA PRO A 347 3.08 -12.40 -25.11
C PRO A 347 2.22 -12.64 -26.37
N ASN A 348 2.71 -12.21 -27.54
CA ASN A 348 2.05 -12.28 -28.84
C ASN A 348 0.65 -11.63 -28.93
N THR A 349 0.24 -10.90 -27.91
CA THR A 349 -1.04 -10.21 -27.83
C THR A 349 -0.89 -8.84 -27.16
N LEU A 350 -1.96 -8.07 -27.20
CA LEU A 350 -2.11 -6.81 -26.48
C LEU A 350 -3.15 -6.94 -25.35
N GLU A 351 -3.64 -8.15 -25.09
CA GLU A 351 -4.41 -8.46 -23.88
C GLU A 351 -3.51 -8.38 -22.66
N TYR A 352 -4.06 -7.81 -21.60
CA TYR A 352 -3.39 -7.67 -20.32
C TYR A 352 -4.38 -7.82 -19.18
N PHE A 353 -3.86 -8.06 -17.99
CA PHE A 353 -4.58 -8.04 -16.73
C PHE A 353 -3.87 -7.07 -15.81
N TYR A 354 -4.61 -6.53 -14.86
CA TYR A 354 -4.02 -5.68 -13.84
C TYR A 354 -4.63 -5.97 -12.47
N ILE A 355 -3.79 -5.77 -11.47
CA ILE A 355 -4.17 -5.77 -10.06
C ILE A 355 -3.95 -4.34 -9.57
N SER A 356 -4.96 -3.76 -8.92
CA SER A 356 -4.88 -2.39 -8.41
C SER A 356 -5.49 -2.29 -7.03
N ARG A 357 -4.93 -1.37 -6.23
CA ARG A 357 -5.41 -1.02 -4.90
C ARG A 357 -6.12 0.32 -4.99
N SER A 358 -7.37 0.40 -4.52
CA SER A 358 -8.15 1.64 -4.56
C SER A 358 -7.44 2.79 -3.87
N GLU A 359 -7.76 4.03 -4.26
CA GLU A 359 -7.11 5.24 -3.73
C GLU A 359 -7.17 5.32 -2.19
N ASP A 360 -8.27 4.85 -1.59
CA ASP A 360 -8.47 4.78 -0.13
C ASP A 360 -7.79 3.57 0.54
N GLY A 361 -7.23 2.64 -0.24
CA GLY A 361 -6.60 1.40 0.23
C GLY A 361 -7.58 0.28 0.61
N SER A 362 -8.89 0.50 0.50
CA SER A 362 -9.90 -0.41 1.06
C SER A 362 -10.16 -1.67 0.23
N SER A 363 -9.88 -1.62 -1.08
CA SER A 363 -10.27 -2.68 -2.01
C SER A 363 -9.19 -2.99 -3.04
N VAL A 364 -9.16 -4.25 -3.47
CA VAL A 364 -8.33 -4.72 -4.58
C VAL A 364 -9.21 -5.08 -5.75
N THR A 365 -8.79 -4.64 -6.92
CA THR A 365 -9.40 -5.03 -8.19
C THR A 365 -8.38 -5.85 -8.98
N GLU A 366 -8.74 -7.08 -9.31
CA GLU A 366 -8.02 -7.95 -10.24
C GLU A 366 -8.94 -8.22 -11.43
N GLN A 367 -8.56 -7.76 -12.62
CA GLN A 367 -9.37 -7.97 -13.82
C GLN A 367 -8.56 -7.87 -15.13
N PRO A 368 -9.05 -8.46 -16.22
CA PRO A 368 -8.54 -8.16 -17.55
C PRO A 368 -8.79 -6.69 -17.92
N GLY A 369 -7.91 -6.11 -18.73
CA GLY A 369 -8.13 -4.81 -19.35
C GLY A 369 -9.38 -4.83 -20.24
N LEU A 370 -10.19 -3.76 -20.21
CA LEU A 370 -11.34 -3.63 -21.14
C LEU A 370 -10.86 -3.19 -22.52
N HIS A 371 -9.73 -2.49 -22.56
CA HIS A 371 -9.07 -2.05 -23.80
C HIS A 371 -7.77 -2.83 -24.02
N LYS A 372 -7.20 -2.78 -25.22
CA LYS A 372 -5.87 -3.37 -25.46
C LYS A 372 -4.81 -2.50 -24.78
N PHE A 373 -3.73 -3.11 -24.32
CA PHE A 373 -2.63 -2.41 -23.63
C PHE A 373 -2.00 -1.27 -24.44
N SER A 374 -2.17 -1.26 -25.76
CA SER A 374 -1.67 -0.21 -26.65
C SER A 374 -2.58 1.02 -26.77
N TYR A 375 -3.80 0.96 -26.26
CA TYR A 375 -4.82 2.00 -26.48
C TYR A 375 -4.67 3.12 -25.45
N PRO A 376 -5.00 4.38 -25.80
CA PRO A 376 -5.06 5.50 -24.84
C PRO A 376 -6.02 5.25 -23.66
N GLU A 377 -7.04 4.43 -23.86
CA GLU A 377 -8.02 4.06 -22.84
C GLU A 377 -7.54 2.98 -21.87
N SER A 378 -6.39 2.33 -22.16
CA SER A 378 -5.76 1.36 -21.26
C SER A 378 -5.22 2.03 -19.99
N VAL A 379 -4.91 1.23 -18.96
CA VAL A 379 -4.30 1.74 -17.71
C VAL A 379 -3.03 2.57 -17.95
N LEU A 380 -2.23 2.22 -18.97
CA LEU A 380 -1.03 2.98 -19.34
C LEU A 380 -1.40 4.32 -19.98
N GLY A 381 -2.32 4.29 -20.94
CA GLY A 381 -2.75 5.48 -21.66
C GLY A 381 -3.42 6.50 -20.73
N GLN A 382 -4.31 6.02 -19.85
CA GLN A 382 -4.99 6.86 -18.86
C GLN A 382 -4.00 7.52 -17.89
N THR A 383 -3.01 6.76 -17.41
CA THR A 383 -2.01 7.29 -16.47
C THR A 383 -1.09 8.32 -17.13
N LEU A 384 -0.74 8.12 -18.41
CA LEU A 384 0.13 9.04 -19.14
C LEU A 384 -0.61 10.19 -19.83
N ALA A 385 -1.93 10.14 -19.96
CA ALA A 385 -2.74 11.16 -20.62
C ALA A 385 -2.43 12.60 -20.15
N PRO A 386 -2.27 12.91 -18.84
CA PRO A 386 -1.95 14.26 -18.39
C PRO A 386 -0.64 14.81 -18.98
N ILE A 387 0.33 13.94 -19.27
CA ILE A 387 1.62 14.34 -19.87
C ILE A 387 1.43 14.73 -21.33
N TYR A 388 0.64 13.98 -22.09
CA TYR A 388 0.42 14.24 -23.51
C TYR A 388 -0.58 15.38 -23.77
N GLU A 389 -1.56 15.57 -22.89
CA GLU A 389 -2.59 16.61 -23.02
C GLU A 389 -2.16 17.95 -22.42
N HIS A 390 -1.40 17.90 -21.32
CA HIS A 390 -1.12 19.05 -20.47
C HIS A 390 0.36 19.14 -20.07
N GLY A 391 1.27 18.56 -20.85
CA GLY A 391 2.71 18.49 -20.57
C GLY A 391 3.33 19.84 -20.16
N ASN A 392 2.94 20.93 -20.82
CA ASN A 392 3.41 22.29 -20.52
C ASN A 392 3.00 22.84 -19.14
N SER A 393 2.16 22.14 -18.37
CA SER A 393 1.65 22.57 -17.06
C SER A 393 2.02 21.64 -15.90
N ILE A 394 2.71 20.53 -16.18
CA ILE A 394 3.12 19.55 -15.17
C ILE A 394 4.64 19.35 -15.23
N THR A 395 5.23 18.80 -14.18
CA THR A 395 6.65 18.41 -14.19
C THR A 395 6.74 16.93 -14.51
N TYR A 396 7.57 16.54 -15.47
CA TYR A 396 7.77 15.13 -15.79
C TYR A 396 9.21 14.82 -16.21
N THR A 397 9.59 13.57 -16.06
CA THR A 397 10.84 13.00 -16.57
C THR A 397 10.58 11.57 -17.04
N ILE A 398 11.05 11.25 -18.23
CA ILE A 398 10.87 9.97 -18.89
C ILE A 398 12.25 9.42 -19.27
N TRP A 399 12.50 8.17 -18.90
CA TRP A 399 13.75 7.48 -19.19
C TRP A 399 13.53 6.07 -19.70
N ASN A 400 14.48 5.60 -20.51
CA ASN A 400 14.50 4.24 -21.06
C ASN A 400 15.92 3.93 -21.50
N ASP A 401 16.47 2.80 -21.12
CA ASP A 401 17.81 2.40 -21.58
C ASP A 401 17.84 1.87 -23.02
N ASP A 402 16.67 1.67 -23.63
CA ASP A 402 16.44 1.42 -25.06
C ASP A 402 15.47 2.50 -25.59
N VAL A 403 15.99 3.69 -25.87
CA VAL A 403 15.19 4.88 -26.24
C VAL A 403 14.57 4.76 -27.64
N PRO A 404 13.47 5.49 -27.91
CA PRO A 404 12.91 5.59 -29.26
C PRO A 404 13.97 6.01 -30.30
N TYR A 405 14.02 5.31 -31.44
CA TYR A 405 15.06 5.47 -32.46
C TYR A 405 15.27 6.92 -32.93
N ASP A 406 14.18 7.68 -33.08
CA ASP A 406 14.23 9.08 -33.54
C ASP A 406 14.95 10.02 -32.54
N TYR A 407 15.00 9.65 -31.26
CA TYR A 407 15.75 10.39 -30.26
C TYR A 407 17.26 10.18 -30.42
N ILE A 408 17.70 8.95 -30.71
CA ILE A 408 19.14 8.63 -30.88
C ILE A 408 19.77 9.49 -31.97
N LEU A 409 19.01 9.76 -33.04
CA LEU A 409 19.46 10.57 -34.18
C LEU A 409 19.66 12.06 -33.83
N ASN A 410 18.97 12.56 -32.80
CA ASN A 410 18.94 13.97 -32.43
C ASN A 410 19.56 14.26 -31.05
N ASP A 411 20.14 13.26 -30.37
CA ASP A 411 20.73 13.46 -29.04
C ASP A 411 22.01 14.31 -29.16
N THR A 412 21.91 15.56 -28.72
CA THR A 412 23.01 16.55 -28.72
C THR A 412 24.11 16.25 -27.71
N ARG A 413 23.93 15.24 -26.83
CA ARG A 413 25.02 14.67 -26.01
C ARG A 413 25.95 13.78 -26.84
N SER A 414 25.56 13.43 -28.07
CA SER A 414 26.51 12.87 -29.03
C SER A 414 27.64 13.89 -29.23
N ASN A 415 28.86 13.41 -29.05
CA ASN A 415 30.07 14.20 -29.15
C ASN A 415 30.09 14.87 -30.54
N SER A 416 30.79 15.99 -30.72
CA SER A 416 30.92 16.72 -32.01
C SER A 416 31.44 15.89 -33.21
N TYR A 417 31.73 14.60 -33.00
CA TYR A 417 32.15 13.58 -33.97
C TYR A 417 31.03 12.59 -34.36
N GLY A 418 29.79 12.76 -33.88
CA GLY A 418 28.67 11.86 -34.21
C GLY A 418 28.78 10.46 -33.60
N ILE A 419 29.56 10.31 -32.51
CA ILE A 419 29.68 9.03 -31.78
C ILE A 419 28.43 8.88 -30.91
N PRO A 420 27.67 7.77 -31.03
CA PRO A 420 26.51 7.51 -30.17
C PRO A 420 26.92 7.48 -28.70
N VAL A 421 26.09 8.09 -27.84
CA VAL A 421 26.24 7.99 -26.39
C VAL A 421 26.32 6.52 -25.98
N ASP A 422 27.31 6.14 -25.17
CA ASP A 422 27.41 4.78 -24.65
C ASP A 422 26.28 4.51 -23.63
N VAL A 423 25.15 4.03 -24.14
CA VAL A 423 23.96 3.67 -23.36
C VAL A 423 24.25 2.60 -22.29
N THR A 424 25.33 1.83 -22.43
CA THR A 424 25.71 0.81 -21.44
C THR A 424 26.27 1.41 -20.15
N SER A 425 26.68 2.69 -20.21
CA SER A 425 27.11 3.46 -19.04
C SER A 425 25.96 3.92 -18.14
N PHE A 426 24.72 3.88 -18.64
CA PHE A 426 23.50 4.21 -17.89
C PHE A 426 22.90 2.97 -17.20
N GLY A 427 22.02 3.22 -16.24
CA GLY A 427 21.24 2.17 -15.59
C GLY A 427 20.36 1.39 -16.58
N HIS A 428 20.16 0.10 -16.31
CA HIS A 428 19.13 -0.69 -16.98
C HIS A 428 17.81 -0.37 -16.29
N SER A 429 17.11 0.69 -16.73
CA SER A 429 15.86 1.12 -16.13
C SER A 429 14.99 1.84 -17.15
N LYS A 430 13.67 1.73 -16.98
CA LYS A 430 12.69 2.42 -17.82
C LYS A 430 11.51 2.87 -16.96
N GLY A 431 11.07 4.11 -17.16
CA GLY A 431 9.99 4.64 -16.35
C GLY A 431 9.62 6.08 -16.63
N VAL A 432 8.60 6.51 -15.89
CA VAL A 432 8.01 7.83 -15.96
C VAL A 432 7.82 8.36 -14.55
N LEU A 433 8.32 9.56 -14.31
CA LEU A 433 8.03 10.35 -13.13
C LEU A 433 7.20 11.56 -13.57
N ALA A 434 6.05 11.79 -12.96
CA ALA A 434 5.24 12.97 -13.24
C ALA A 434 4.63 13.54 -11.96
N TYR A 435 4.72 14.86 -11.79
CA TYR A 435 4.37 15.58 -10.58
C TYR A 435 3.73 16.94 -10.87
N SER A 436 2.76 17.29 -10.04
CA SER A 436 2.32 18.68 -9.83
C SER A 436 2.60 19.07 -8.37
N LYS A 437 2.37 20.34 -8.02
CA LYS A 437 2.47 20.82 -6.63
C LYS A 437 1.52 20.11 -5.64
N HIS A 438 0.55 19.34 -6.15
CA HIS A 438 -0.43 18.60 -5.35
C HIS A 438 -0.10 17.11 -5.24
N GLY A 439 0.92 16.62 -5.95
CA GLY A 439 1.31 15.21 -5.97
C GLY A 439 1.56 14.69 -7.38
N GLY A 440 2.07 13.48 -7.43
CA GLY A 440 2.56 12.80 -8.62
C GLY A 440 2.37 11.28 -8.62
N PHE A 441 2.98 10.65 -9.63
CA PHE A 441 3.14 9.21 -9.70
C PHE A 441 4.54 8.85 -10.20
N LEU A 442 4.95 7.63 -9.85
CA LEU A 442 6.11 6.94 -10.41
C LEU A 442 5.61 5.70 -11.15
N MET A 443 6.05 5.52 -12.39
CA MET A 443 5.83 4.31 -13.17
C MET A 443 7.16 3.64 -13.52
N SER A 444 7.32 2.36 -13.19
CA SER A 444 8.39 1.48 -13.69
C SER A 444 7.79 0.49 -14.68
N HIS A 445 8.47 0.24 -15.80
CA HIS A 445 7.98 -0.68 -16.83
C HIS A 445 9.10 -1.41 -17.57
N SER A 446 8.78 -2.50 -18.26
CA SER A 446 9.74 -3.29 -19.03
C SER A 446 9.75 -3.00 -20.55
N ILE A 447 8.90 -2.06 -21.01
CA ILE A 447 8.66 -1.78 -22.44
C ILE A 447 9.79 -0.93 -23.05
N PRO A 448 10.60 -1.43 -23.99
CA PRO A 448 11.60 -0.62 -24.70
C PRO A 448 10.94 0.40 -25.63
N GLN A 449 11.64 1.49 -25.95
CA GLN A 449 11.21 2.56 -26.85
C GLN A 449 9.86 3.19 -26.46
N TYR A 450 9.56 3.19 -25.16
CA TYR A 450 8.31 3.66 -24.61
C TYR A 450 8.54 4.55 -23.38
N PRO A 451 7.64 5.53 -23.14
CA PRO A 451 6.66 6.07 -24.08
C PRO A 451 7.28 7.08 -25.10
N PRO A 452 6.65 7.42 -26.23
CA PRO A 452 7.22 8.42 -27.15
C PRO A 452 7.41 9.79 -26.48
N ASN A 453 8.39 10.58 -26.91
CA ASN A 453 8.56 11.95 -26.41
C ASN A 453 7.27 12.77 -26.65
N PRO A 454 6.61 13.29 -25.60
CA PRO A 454 5.35 14.04 -25.72
C PRO A 454 5.43 15.28 -26.60
N ASN A 455 6.62 15.89 -26.73
CA ASN A 455 6.82 17.07 -27.58
C ASN A 455 6.89 16.73 -29.08
N ASP A 456 7.24 15.48 -29.42
CA ASP A 456 7.49 15.06 -30.79
C ASP A 456 6.32 14.26 -31.36
N LYS A 457 5.66 13.45 -30.51
CA LYS A 457 4.67 12.45 -30.94
C LYS A 457 3.53 12.27 -29.95
N PRO A 458 2.32 11.90 -30.42
CA PRO A 458 1.24 11.49 -29.55
C PRO A 458 1.57 10.16 -28.84
N TYR A 459 0.79 9.86 -27.80
CA TYR A 459 0.86 8.57 -27.10
C TYR A 459 0.78 7.41 -28.08
N GLN A 460 1.76 6.50 -28.00
CA GLN A 460 1.79 5.29 -28.83
C GLN A 460 2.53 4.17 -28.11
N TYR A 461 1.99 2.96 -28.19
CA TYR A 461 2.67 1.75 -27.75
C TYR A 461 3.45 1.11 -28.91
N PRO A 462 4.71 0.69 -28.70
CA PRO A 462 5.54 0.09 -29.75
C PRO A 462 4.99 -1.29 -30.16
N LEU A 463 4.55 -1.43 -31.41
CA LEU A 463 3.96 -2.67 -31.93
C LEU A 463 4.96 -3.85 -31.95
N SER A 464 6.27 -3.59 -32.01
CA SER A 464 7.32 -4.60 -31.85
C SER A 464 7.20 -5.34 -30.52
N GLU A 465 6.73 -4.65 -29.48
CA GLU A 465 6.56 -5.17 -28.13
C GLU A 465 5.25 -5.93 -27.93
N LYS A 466 4.47 -6.15 -28.99
CA LYS A 466 3.36 -7.11 -28.95
C LYS A 466 3.88 -8.54 -28.71
N LYS A 467 5.07 -8.87 -29.24
CA LYS A 467 5.65 -10.22 -29.20
C LYS A 467 5.94 -10.71 -27.78
N TYR A 468 6.39 -9.82 -26.90
CA TYR A 468 6.86 -10.18 -25.56
C TYR A 468 5.83 -9.87 -24.48
N ALA A 469 5.82 -10.65 -23.40
CA ALA A 469 5.12 -10.27 -22.19
C ALA A 469 5.81 -9.03 -21.60
N GLN A 470 5.02 -8.08 -21.13
CA GLN A 470 5.50 -6.79 -20.64
C GLN A 470 4.75 -6.45 -19.34
N MET A 471 5.37 -5.68 -18.45
CA MET A 471 4.70 -5.20 -17.25
C MET A 471 4.93 -3.71 -17.05
N ALA A 472 4.01 -3.12 -16.30
CA ALA A 472 4.16 -1.79 -15.72
C ALA A 472 3.60 -1.78 -14.30
N LEU A 473 4.35 -1.21 -13.38
CA LEU A 473 3.90 -0.88 -12.04
C LEU A 473 3.84 0.65 -11.92
N CYS A 474 2.71 1.17 -11.47
CA CYS A 474 2.55 2.58 -11.16
C CYS A 474 2.21 2.75 -9.68
N VAL A 475 2.87 3.69 -9.00
CA VAL A 475 2.60 4.10 -7.63
C VAL A 475 2.27 5.59 -7.57
N THR A 476 1.15 5.91 -6.93
CA THR A 476 0.73 7.29 -6.64
C THR A 476 1.46 7.79 -5.40
N SER A 477 1.99 9.02 -5.48
CA SER A 477 2.61 9.74 -4.37
C SER A 477 1.67 9.88 -3.18
N ASN A 478 2.21 10.18 -2.00
CA ASN A 478 1.38 10.45 -0.84
C ASN A 478 0.82 11.88 -0.91
N GLN A 479 -0.25 12.04 -1.68
CA GLN A 479 -0.95 13.33 -1.85
C GLN A 479 -1.50 13.92 -0.53
N TYR A 480 -1.53 13.11 0.54
CA TYR A 480 -2.00 13.47 1.87
C TYR A 480 -0.85 13.80 2.83
N SER A 481 0.40 13.65 2.39
CA SER A 481 1.58 14.09 3.14
C SER A 481 1.63 15.63 3.16
N SER A 482 1.93 16.21 4.32
CA SER A 482 2.13 17.66 4.45
C SER A 482 3.34 18.18 3.69
N ASN A 483 4.16 17.31 3.07
CA ASN A 483 5.35 17.72 2.34
C ASN A 483 5.62 16.89 1.06
N VAL A 484 4.88 17.19 -0.01
CA VAL A 484 5.12 16.68 -1.39
C VAL A 484 6.54 16.99 -1.87
N VAL A 485 7.15 18.09 -1.40
CA VAL A 485 8.50 18.51 -1.80
C VAL A 485 9.56 17.55 -1.25
N ASP A 486 9.43 17.11 0.00
CA ASP A 486 10.39 16.15 0.58
C ASP A 486 10.25 14.76 -0.04
N GLU A 487 9.02 14.33 -0.38
CA GLU A 487 8.78 13.05 -1.04
C GLU A 487 9.41 13.01 -2.44
N ILE A 488 9.18 14.04 -3.26
CA ILE A 488 9.81 14.12 -4.59
C ILE A 488 11.33 14.27 -4.46
N GLU A 489 11.83 15.00 -3.46
CA GLU A 489 13.28 15.14 -3.22
C GLU A 489 13.94 13.78 -2.96
N ALA A 490 13.34 13.01 -2.05
CA ALA A 490 13.80 11.67 -1.70
C ALA A 490 13.75 10.72 -2.91
N LEU A 491 12.69 10.81 -3.72
CA LEU A 491 12.59 10.01 -4.94
C LEU A 491 13.64 10.41 -5.98
N LEU A 492 13.89 11.70 -6.18
CA LEU A 492 14.93 12.18 -7.10
C LEU A 492 16.33 11.68 -6.67
N ASP A 493 16.62 11.63 -5.37
CA ASP A 493 17.87 11.05 -4.87
C ASP A 493 18.02 9.56 -5.21
N LEU A 494 16.93 8.80 -5.10
CA LEU A 494 16.90 7.40 -5.53
C LEU A 494 17.12 7.27 -7.04
N ILE A 495 16.49 8.13 -7.84
CA ILE A 495 16.58 8.05 -9.30
C ILE A 495 17.98 8.45 -9.79
N ILE A 496 18.57 9.50 -9.23
CA ILE A 496 19.94 9.95 -9.57
C ILE A 496 20.96 8.83 -9.30
N ASN A 497 20.77 8.06 -8.22
CA ASN A 497 21.69 6.98 -7.84
C ASN A 497 21.87 5.91 -8.94
N PHE A 498 20.80 5.55 -9.67
CA PHE A 498 20.91 4.52 -10.71
C PHE A 498 21.26 5.06 -12.11
N LYS A 499 21.44 6.38 -12.27
CA LYS A 499 21.83 7.05 -13.53
C LYS A 499 20.93 6.64 -14.73
N PRO A 500 19.62 7.00 -14.74
CA PRO A 500 18.73 6.72 -15.86
C PRO A 500 19.17 7.40 -17.15
N TYR A 501 18.82 6.79 -18.29
CA TYR A 501 18.95 7.44 -19.59
C TYR A 501 17.68 8.24 -19.92
N VAL A 502 17.66 9.50 -19.48
CA VAL A 502 16.55 10.44 -19.71
C VAL A 502 16.57 10.94 -21.15
N TYR A 503 15.42 10.89 -21.81
CA TYR A 503 15.23 11.38 -23.19
C TYR A 503 14.10 12.40 -23.33
N ALA A 504 13.21 12.53 -22.35
CA ALA A 504 12.21 13.60 -22.33
C ALA A 504 11.98 14.09 -20.90
N SER A 505 11.98 15.41 -20.71
CA SER A 505 11.74 16.03 -19.42
C SER A 505 11.18 17.43 -19.58
N HIS A 506 10.33 17.84 -18.65
CA HIS A 506 9.86 19.21 -18.52
C HIS A 506 9.68 19.56 -17.04
N VAL A 507 10.10 20.76 -16.62
CA VAL A 507 10.07 21.18 -15.21
C VAL A 507 9.32 22.50 -15.07
N GLN A 508 8.28 22.51 -14.23
CA GLN A 508 7.56 23.73 -13.86
C GLN A 508 8.38 24.55 -12.86
N LEU A 509 9.11 25.55 -13.37
CA LEU A 509 10.07 26.31 -12.56
C LEU A 509 9.44 27.03 -11.36
N ASN A 510 8.16 27.38 -11.43
CA ASN A 510 7.43 28.09 -10.38
C ASN A 510 6.89 27.17 -9.26
N ASP A 511 6.76 25.87 -9.52
CA ASP A 511 6.20 24.91 -8.57
C ASP A 511 7.27 24.36 -7.60
N TRP A 512 8.56 24.46 -7.95
CA TRP A 512 9.64 23.75 -7.26
C TRP A 512 10.74 24.66 -6.72
N PRO A 513 11.20 24.44 -5.47
CA PRO A 513 12.39 25.09 -4.93
C PRO A 513 13.64 24.80 -5.78
N ILE A 514 14.63 25.71 -5.74
CA ILE A 514 15.91 25.59 -6.48
C ILE A 514 16.56 24.21 -6.30
N ARG A 515 16.57 23.67 -5.07
CA ARG A 515 17.18 22.36 -4.77
C ARG A 515 16.56 21.20 -5.58
N ILE A 516 15.25 21.22 -5.79
CA ILE A 516 14.53 20.21 -6.58
C ILE A 516 14.82 20.40 -8.06
N ARG A 517 14.80 21.66 -8.54
CA ARG A 517 15.12 21.98 -9.94
C ARG A 517 16.52 21.50 -10.32
N ASN A 518 17.51 21.72 -9.45
CA ASN A 518 18.88 21.25 -9.66
C ASN A 518 18.98 19.70 -9.74
N LYS A 519 18.15 18.97 -8.98
CA LYS A 519 18.10 17.50 -9.05
C LYS A 519 17.51 17.03 -10.38
N PHE A 520 16.45 17.68 -10.88
CA PHE A 520 15.94 17.41 -12.23
C PHE A 520 16.98 17.69 -13.32
N GLU A 521 17.71 18.81 -13.23
CA GLU A 521 18.82 19.10 -14.15
C GLU A 521 19.92 18.01 -14.09
N THR A 522 20.23 17.52 -12.89
CA THR A 522 21.19 16.42 -12.69
C THR A 522 20.72 15.11 -13.32
N LEU A 523 19.42 14.84 -13.37
CA LEU A 523 18.87 13.66 -14.05
C LEU A 523 19.03 13.74 -15.58
N VAL A 524 18.84 14.92 -16.16
CA VAL A 524 18.99 15.14 -17.61
C VAL A 524 20.46 15.14 -18.02
N HIS A 525 21.32 15.72 -17.18
CA HIS A 525 22.76 15.84 -17.39
C HIS A 525 23.54 15.15 -16.26
N PRO A 526 23.49 13.81 -16.18
CA PRO A 526 24.17 13.09 -15.13
C PRO A 526 25.69 13.20 -15.28
N LYS A 527 26.38 13.47 -14.19
CA LYS A 527 27.85 13.43 -14.14
C LYS A 527 28.31 11.97 -14.25
N ASP A 528 29.50 11.77 -14.80
CA ASP A 528 30.15 10.46 -14.74
C ASP A 528 30.56 10.16 -13.30
N ASN A 529 29.73 9.36 -12.64
CA ASN A 529 30.02 8.85 -11.32
C ASN A 529 31.19 7.86 -11.41
N LYS A 530 32.14 7.96 -10.47
CA LYS A 530 33.15 6.93 -10.29
C LYS A 530 32.45 5.59 -10.02
N LEU A 531 32.90 4.53 -10.70
CA LEU A 531 32.46 3.16 -10.43
C LEU A 531 32.63 2.90 -8.93
N GLN A 532 31.53 2.55 -8.26
CA GLN A 532 31.56 2.28 -6.83
C GLN A 532 31.99 0.83 -6.59
N HIS A 533 32.72 0.61 -5.49
CA HIS A 533 33.18 -0.72 -5.07
C HIS A 533 32.04 -1.63 -4.60
N SER A 534 30.86 -1.10 -4.30
CA SER A 534 29.68 -1.87 -3.90
C SER A 534 28.40 -1.15 -4.35
N PRO A 535 27.31 -1.87 -4.67
CA PRO A 535 26.03 -1.23 -4.98
C PRO A 535 25.54 -0.50 -3.73
N VAL A 536 25.49 0.84 -3.80
CA VAL A 536 24.83 1.64 -2.77
C VAL A 536 23.34 1.40 -2.91
N ILE A 537 22.78 0.77 -1.88
CA ILE A 537 21.34 0.57 -1.72
C ILE A 537 20.82 1.79 -0.97
N ASN A 538 20.08 2.62 -1.70
CA ASN A 538 19.28 3.65 -1.08
C ASN A 538 17.82 3.18 -1.14
N ASN A 539 17.11 3.30 -0.03
CA ASN A 539 15.68 3.02 0.00
C ASN A 539 14.90 4.16 0.65
N LYS A 540 13.67 4.34 0.17
CA LYS A 540 12.70 5.28 0.74
C LYS A 540 11.30 4.72 0.57
N HIS A 541 10.46 5.02 1.56
CA HIS A 541 9.02 4.91 1.38
C HIS A 541 8.53 5.91 0.33
N TYR A 542 7.56 5.49 -0.46
CA TYR A 542 6.99 6.31 -1.52
C TYR A 542 5.50 6.00 -1.68
N GLY A 543 4.68 7.04 -1.73
CA GLY A 543 3.23 6.84 -1.71
C GLY A 543 2.71 6.51 -0.32
N ARG A 544 1.55 5.86 -0.29
CA ARG A 544 0.95 5.36 0.96
C ARG A 544 1.71 4.14 1.49
N ASN A 545 1.49 3.84 2.78
CA ASN A 545 2.18 2.80 3.56
C ASN A 545 2.38 1.49 2.78
N PHE A 546 3.48 0.79 3.11
CA PHE A 546 3.88 -0.52 2.58
C PHE A 546 4.50 -0.54 1.17
N ILE A 547 4.79 0.62 0.60
CA ILE A 547 5.53 0.73 -0.65
C ILE A 547 6.91 1.30 -0.36
N GLU A 548 7.93 0.62 -0.85
CA GLU A 548 9.32 1.02 -0.70
C GLU A 548 10.06 0.89 -2.04
N ILE A 549 10.79 1.94 -2.38
CA ILE A 549 11.62 1.98 -3.58
C ILE A 549 13.05 1.72 -3.15
N HIS A 550 13.65 0.70 -3.73
CA HIS A 550 15.04 0.32 -3.56
C HIS A 550 15.80 0.69 -4.83
N SER A 551 16.78 1.59 -4.69
CA SER A 551 17.64 2.05 -5.78
C SER A 551 19.01 1.42 -5.66
N PHE A 552 19.50 0.86 -6.77
CA PHE A 552 20.81 0.25 -6.88
C PHE A 552 21.66 1.08 -7.85
N GLY A 553 22.79 1.58 -7.35
CA GLY A 553 23.79 2.24 -8.17
C GLY A 553 24.61 1.24 -9.01
N ARG A 554 25.25 1.73 -10.08
CA ARG A 554 26.15 0.91 -10.90
C ARG A 554 27.37 0.45 -10.08
N SER A 555 27.67 -0.84 -10.15
CA SER A 555 28.86 -1.45 -9.53
C SER A 555 29.82 -1.98 -10.60
N SER A 556 31.08 -2.21 -10.22
CA SER A 556 32.04 -2.88 -11.08
C SER A 556 31.83 -4.40 -11.04
N ASP A 557 31.96 -5.06 -12.20
CA ASP A 557 31.89 -6.53 -12.33
C ASP A 557 32.86 -7.28 -11.41
N ALA A 558 33.96 -6.63 -10.97
CA ALA A 558 34.94 -7.19 -10.05
C ALA A 558 34.42 -7.33 -8.60
N TYR A 559 33.36 -6.59 -8.25
CA TYR A 559 32.71 -6.60 -6.93
C TYR A 559 31.24 -7.00 -7.06
N PHE A 560 31.00 -8.05 -7.83
CA PHE A 560 29.69 -8.61 -8.10
C PHE A 560 28.89 -8.82 -6.80
N GLN A 561 27.69 -8.25 -6.75
CA GLN A 561 26.74 -8.48 -5.68
C GLN A 561 25.32 -8.54 -6.24
N ASP A 562 24.58 -9.57 -5.87
CA ASP A 562 23.23 -9.79 -6.36
C ASP A 562 22.26 -8.85 -5.64
N SER A 563 21.66 -7.91 -6.38
CA SER A 563 20.70 -6.95 -5.83
C SER A 563 19.47 -7.63 -5.23
N ILE A 564 19.09 -8.82 -5.72
CA ILE A 564 17.97 -9.60 -5.19
C ILE A 564 18.35 -10.28 -3.87
N GLU A 565 19.59 -10.74 -3.72
CA GLU A 565 20.09 -11.24 -2.43
C GLU A 565 20.07 -10.13 -1.37
N LYS A 566 20.42 -8.90 -1.76
CA LYS A 566 20.34 -7.76 -0.86
C LYS A 566 18.93 -7.40 -0.45
N LEU A 567 17.95 -7.51 -1.36
CA LEU A 567 16.54 -7.39 -1.01
C LEU A 567 16.12 -8.52 -0.05
N ALA A 568 16.55 -9.76 -0.28
CA ALA A 568 16.25 -10.89 0.59
C ALA A 568 16.81 -10.71 2.01
N GLU A 569 18.04 -10.20 2.14
CA GLU A 569 18.63 -9.82 3.42
C GLU A 569 17.84 -8.70 4.11
N TYR A 570 17.51 -7.63 3.37
CA TYR A 570 16.77 -6.48 3.90
C TYR A 570 15.40 -6.87 4.45
N TYR A 571 14.63 -7.63 3.66
CA TYR A 571 13.31 -8.10 4.07
C TYR A 571 13.35 -9.31 4.98
N SER A 572 14.53 -9.92 5.17
CA SER A 572 14.72 -11.14 5.94
C SER A 572 13.81 -12.29 5.47
N THR A 573 13.79 -12.56 4.16
CA THR A 573 12.99 -13.65 3.57
C THR A 573 13.65 -14.23 2.34
N SER A 574 13.49 -15.54 2.13
CA SER A 574 13.74 -16.17 0.83
C SER A 574 12.84 -15.58 -0.25
N MET A 575 13.31 -15.55 -1.49
CA MET A 575 12.64 -14.90 -2.62
C MET A 575 12.57 -15.83 -3.85
N LEU A 576 11.44 -15.78 -4.54
CA LEU A 576 11.26 -16.36 -5.87
C LEU A 576 11.37 -15.23 -6.89
N THR A 577 12.23 -15.38 -7.90
CA THR A 577 12.46 -14.33 -8.89
C THR A 577 12.13 -14.81 -10.30
N LYS A 578 11.40 -13.97 -11.02
CA LYS A 578 11.23 -14.09 -12.47
C LYS A 578 12.27 -13.20 -13.13
N SER A 579 13.11 -13.81 -13.97
CA SER A 579 14.12 -13.14 -14.78
C SER A 579 13.90 -13.44 -16.27
N ARG A 580 14.39 -12.54 -17.15
CA ARG A 580 14.49 -12.79 -18.60
C ARG A 580 15.49 -13.93 -18.88
N LEU A 581 15.24 -14.73 -19.93
CA LEU A 581 16.14 -15.81 -20.34
C LEU A 581 17.48 -15.25 -20.88
N GLY A 582 18.61 -15.83 -20.47
CA GLY A 582 19.96 -15.41 -20.87
C GLY A 582 21.06 -16.07 -20.03
N ASN A 583 22.13 -15.34 -19.70
CA ASN A 583 23.19 -15.76 -18.77
C ASN A 583 22.69 -15.63 -17.31
N THR A 584 21.49 -16.13 -17.04
CA THR A 584 20.87 -16.05 -15.73
C THR A 584 21.67 -16.88 -14.73
N LEU A 585 22.05 -16.26 -13.63
CA LEU A 585 22.73 -16.91 -12.51
C LEU A 585 21.84 -18.02 -11.95
N PRO A 586 22.42 -19.16 -11.51
CA PRO A 586 21.66 -20.24 -10.90
C PRO A 586 20.96 -19.78 -9.62
N SER A 587 19.93 -20.52 -9.19
CA SER A 587 19.34 -20.32 -7.85
C SER A 587 20.45 -20.35 -6.80
N ASN A 588 20.47 -19.37 -5.88
CA ASN A 588 21.46 -19.33 -4.80
C ASN A 588 20.81 -19.76 -3.49
N CYS A 589 21.34 -20.83 -2.90
CA CYS A 589 20.85 -21.40 -1.65
C CYS A 589 21.92 -21.49 -0.56
N ASN A 590 23.08 -20.86 -0.79
CA ASN A 590 24.24 -20.90 0.11
C ASN A 590 24.23 -19.78 1.16
N HIS A 591 23.17 -18.97 1.20
CA HIS A 591 22.99 -17.83 2.11
C HIS A 591 21.85 -18.09 3.09
N LEU A 592 21.72 -17.21 4.10
CA LEU A 592 20.63 -17.23 5.09
C LEU A 592 19.23 -17.25 4.45
N PHE A 593 19.08 -16.57 3.30
CA PHE A 593 17.85 -16.53 2.51
C PHE A 593 18.12 -17.05 1.10
N THR A 594 17.24 -17.92 0.61
CA THR A 594 17.39 -18.53 -0.72
C THR A 594 16.80 -17.65 -1.81
N ILE A 595 17.45 -17.61 -2.96
CA ILE A 595 16.98 -16.92 -4.17
C ILE A 595 16.76 -17.98 -5.26
N GLU A 596 15.50 -18.22 -5.60
CA GLU A 596 15.11 -19.30 -6.49
C GLU A 596 14.52 -18.76 -7.79
N ASN A 597 15.04 -19.22 -8.93
CA ASN A 597 14.56 -18.81 -10.24
C ASN A 597 13.24 -19.52 -10.57
N ILE A 598 12.21 -18.75 -10.89
CA ILE A 598 10.89 -19.24 -11.33
C ILE A 598 11.03 -19.91 -12.71
N LYS A 599 10.54 -21.15 -12.87
CA LYS A 599 10.60 -21.86 -14.16
C LYS A 599 9.41 -21.59 -15.08
N VAL A 600 8.20 -21.67 -14.53
CA VAL A 600 6.96 -21.58 -15.31
C VAL A 600 6.00 -20.64 -14.58
N ILE A 601 5.43 -19.69 -15.32
CA ILE A 601 4.33 -18.85 -14.85
C ILE A 601 3.02 -19.48 -15.35
N ARG A 602 2.03 -19.58 -14.46
CA ARG A 602 0.69 -20.10 -14.72
C ARG A 602 -0.32 -19.03 -14.34
N LEU A 603 -0.87 -18.33 -15.32
CA LEU A 603 -1.99 -17.45 -15.02
C LEU A 603 -3.26 -18.29 -14.96
N LEU A 604 -3.89 -18.28 -13.78
CA LEU A 604 -5.20 -18.89 -13.57
C LEU A 604 -6.25 -17.92 -14.11
N ASN A 605 -6.61 -18.07 -15.38
CA ASN A 605 -7.86 -17.52 -15.87
C ASN A 605 -8.95 -18.57 -15.70
N SER A 606 -10.18 -18.12 -15.46
CA SER A 606 -11.33 -18.87 -14.94
C SER A 606 -11.88 -20.01 -15.82
N ASN A 607 -11.04 -20.80 -16.50
CA ASN A 607 -11.24 -22.18 -16.96
C ASN A 607 -10.02 -22.77 -17.71
N ASN A 608 -8.92 -22.04 -17.93
CA ASN A 608 -7.73 -22.53 -18.66
C ASN A 608 -6.43 -22.02 -18.04
N THR A 609 -5.44 -22.89 -17.92
CA THR A 609 -4.08 -22.50 -17.51
C THR A 609 -3.28 -22.09 -18.74
N GLU A 610 -2.90 -20.82 -18.84
CA GLU A 610 -2.01 -20.34 -19.91
C GLU A 610 -0.54 -20.42 -19.46
N HIS A 611 0.31 -20.90 -20.37
CA HIS A 611 1.76 -21.00 -20.17
C HIS A 611 2.50 -20.38 -21.34
N TRP A 612 3.62 -19.72 -21.09
CA TRP A 612 4.54 -19.30 -22.14
C TRP A 612 5.99 -19.49 -21.73
N SER A 613 6.84 -19.59 -22.75
CA SER A 613 8.29 -19.67 -22.57
C SER A 613 8.82 -18.42 -21.88
N LYS A 614 9.82 -18.60 -21.02
CA LYS A 614 10.60 -17.50 -20.41
C LYS A 614 11.23 -16.55 -21.46
N THR A 615 11.55 -17.03 -22.66
CA THR A 615 12.10 -16.19 -23.75
C THR A 615 11.09 -15.22 -24.32
N ALA A 616 9.79 -15.51 -24.18
CA ALA A 616 8.72 -14.65 -24.61
C ALA A 616 8.32 -13.64 -23.53
N ASP A 617 9.05 -13.56 -22.41
CA ASP A 617 8.64 -12.84 -21.22
C ASP A 617 9.74 -11.90 -20.71
N HIS A 618 9.54 -10.60 -20.95
CA HIS A 618 10.46 -9.54 -20.54
C HIS A 618 10.15 -8.99 -19.14
N THR A 619 9.24 -9.62 -18.40
CA THR A 619 8.90 -9.18 -17.04
C THR A 619 9.97 -9.63 -16.04
N ASN A 620 10.32 -8.73 -15.14
CA ASN A 620 11.22 -8.93 -14.01
C ASN A 620 10.52 -8.57 -12.69
N TRP A 621 10.26 -9.59 -11.88
CA TRP A 621 9.54 -9.40 -10.63
C TRP A 621 9.91 -10.47 -9.61
N ILE A 622 9.69 -10.15 -8.35
CA ILE A 622 10.12 -10.94 -7.20
C ILE A 622 8.94 -11.09 -6.25
N VAL A 623 8.77 -12.28 -5.68
CA VAL A 623 7.78 -12.56 -4.65
C VAL A 623 8.45 -13.25 -3.46
N SER A 624 8.06 -12.92 -2.22
CA SER A 624 8.59 -13.64 -1.05
C SER A 624 8.17 -15.11 -1.09
N LYS A 625 9.09 -16.02 -0.75
CA LYS A 625 8.79 -17.45 -0.73
C LYS A 625 7.79 -17.82 0.37
N THR A 626 7.81 -17.08 1.48
CA THR A 626 6.88 -17.25 2.61
C THR A 626 5.87 -16.11 2.67
N PHE A 627 4.72 -16.41 3.26
CA PHE A 627 3.62 -15.45 3.47
C PHE A 627 3.92 -14.42 4.56
N GLU A 628 4.99 -14.57 5.32
CA GLU A 628 5.29 -13.69 6.46
C GLU A 628 5.50 -12.24 6.03
N LYS A 629 6.09 -12.04 4.84
CA LYS A 629 6.43 -10.72 4.31
C LYS A 629 5.41 -10.16 3.34
N ASN A 630 4.55 -11.01 2.78
CA ASN A 630 3.55 -10.65 1.77
C ASN A 630 4.13 -9.72 0.68
N LEU A 631 5.36 -10.00 0.26
CA LEU A 631 6.15 -9.05 -0.52
C LEU A 631 6.06 -9.37 -2.01
N MET A 632 5.78 -8.34 -2.79
CA MET A 632 5.86 -8.37 -4.24
C MET A 632 6.68 -7.18 -4.72
N CYS A 633 7.76 -7.43 -5.45
CA CYS A 633 8.57 -6.38 -6.06
C CYS A 633 8.53 -6.45 -7.58
N VAL A 634 8.42 -5.31 -8.23
CA VAL A 634 8.66 -5.13 -9.66
C VAL A 634 9.92 -4.30 -9.81
N GLY A 635 10.83 -4.68 -10.67
CA GLY A 635 12.05 -3.90 -10.85
C GLY A 635 12.71 -4.09 -12.19
N ASP A 636 13.72 -3.27 -12.41
CA ASP A 636 14.41 -3.21 -13.68
C ASP A 636 15.47 -4.31 -13.81
N LEU A 637 16.11 -4.65 -12.68
CA LEU A 637 17.22 -5.60 -12.64
C LEU A 637 16.74 -7.04 -12.56
N TYR A 638 17.52 -7.95 -13.13
CA TYR A 638 17.32 -9.39 -13.05
C TYR A 638 18.66 -10.10 -12.94
N ARG A 639 18.64 -11.38 -12.56
CA ARG A 639 19.84 -12.16 -12.18
C ARG A 639 20.70 -12.57 -13.38
N ASP A 640 21.05 -11.63 -14.25
CA ASP A 640 22.09 -11.78 -15.28
C ASP A 640 23.35 -11.04 -14.81
N LYS A 641 24.52 -11.66 -14.98
CA LYS A 641 25.80 -11.15 -14.46
C LYS A 641 26.08 -9.69 -14.89
N TYR A 642 25.73 -9.33 -16.12
CA TYR A 642 25.99 -7.99 -16.65
C TYR A 642 24.90 -6.99 -16.29
N ILE A 643 23.65 -7.44 -16.24
CA ILE A 643 22.51 -6.56 -15.96
C ILE A 643 22.46 -6.18 -14.49
N ILE A 644 22.72 -7.12 -13.59
CA ILE A 644 22.64 -6.87 -12.15
C ILE A 644 23.73 -5.90 -11.64
N ALA A 645 24.83 -5.76 -12.40
CA ALA A 645 25.88 -4.77 -12.13
C ALA A 645 25.52 -3.35 -12.62
N ARG A 646 24.52 -3.21 -13.50
CA ARG A 646 24.00 -1.90 -13.93
C ARG A 646 23.14 -1.28 -12.82
N GLY A 647 22.97 0.03 -12.87
CA GLY A 647 22.02 0.70 -11.99
C GLY A 647 20.56 0.38 -12.36
N GLY A 648 19.68 0.30 -11.38
CA GLY A 648 18.23 0.18 -11.60
C GLY A 648 17.46 0.29 -10.29
N MET A 649 16.13 0.13 -10.35
CA MET A 649 15.29 0.14 -9.15
C MET A 649 14.45 -1.12 -8.99
N PHE A 650 14.04 -1.39 -7.76
CA PHE A 650 12.92 -2.24 -7.42
C PHE A 650 11.90 -1.43 -6.63
N VAL A 651 10.64 -1.51 -7.03
CA VAL A 651 9.51 -1.02 -6.25
C VAL A 651 8.87 -2.23 -5.59
N CYS A 652 8.97 -2.29 -4.28
CA CYS A 652 8.53 -3.39 -3.44
C CYS A 652 7.28 -2.99 -2.66
N ILE A 653 6.27 -3.85 -2.69
CA ILE A 653 4.96 -3.62 -2.09
C ILE A 653 4.66 -4.79 -1.15
N GLN A 654 4.43 -4.49 0.13
CA GLN A 654 3.92 -5.46 1.11
C GLN A 654 2.41 -5.41 1.13
N ASP A 655 1.78 -6.21 0.27
CA ASP A 655 0.33 -6.27 0.11
C ASP A 655 -0.09 -7.73 -0.10
N ILE A 656 -0.91 -8.24 0.81
CA ILE A 656 -1.25 -9.67 0.85
C ILE A 656 -2.06 -10.13 -0.37
N ASP A 657 -2.93 -9.28 -0.91
CA ASP A 657 -3.75 -9.62 -2.05
C ASP A 657 -2.89 -9.67 -3.32
N LEU A 658 -2.02 -8.67 -3.51
CA LEU A 658 -1.05 -8.64 -4.60
C LEU A 658 -0.07 -9.83 -4.51
N TYR A 659 0.45 -10.09 -3.31
CA TYR A 659 1.32 -11.22 -3.01
C TYR A 659 0.67 -12.55 -3.39
N ILE A 660 -0.56 -12.80 -2.92
CA ILE A 660 -1.28 -14.04 -3.19
C ILE A 660 -1.51 -14.23 -4.68
N ALA A 661 -1.86 -13.17 -5.41
CA ALA A 661 -2.10 -13.25 -6.84
C ALA A 661 -0.84 -13.68 -7.62
N TYR A 662 0.32 -13.09 -7.28
CA TYR A 662 1.59 -13.45 -7.92
C TYR A 662 2.14 -14.79 -7.43
N LEU A 663 1.94 -15.16 -6.16
CA LEU A 663 2.33 -16.46 -5.66
C LEU A 663 1.53 -17.58 -6.32
N LYS A 664 0.21 -17.41 -6.49
CA LYS A 664 -0.66 -18.35 -7.24
C LYS A 664 -0.21 -18.52 -8.69
N ALA A 665 0.35 -17.46 -9.28
CA ALA A 665 0.88 -17.50 -10.64
C ALA A 665 2.17 -18.33 -10.77
N VAL A 666 2.82 -18.68 -9.65
CA VAL A 666 4.00 -19.53 -9.61
C VAL A 666 3.57 -20.92 -9.15
N HIS A 667 3.52 -21.88 -10.06
CA HIS A 667 3.47 -23.28 -9.64
C HIS A 667 4.81 -23.65 -8.99
N PHE A 668 4.83 -24.55 -8.02
CA PHE A 668 6.03 -24.97 -7.26
C PHE A 668 7.15 -25.63 -8.12
N ASP A 669 7.20 -25.41 -9.43
CA ASP A 669 8.32 -25.70 -10.31
C ASP A 669 9.34 -24.54 -10.27
N PHE A 670 10.23 -24.57 -9.29
CA PHE A 670 11.43 -23.73 -9.25
C PHE A 670 12.66 -24.50 -9.74
N GLN A 671 13.73 -23.79 -10.10
CA GLN A 671 15.04 -24.43 -10.20
C GLN A 671 15.48 -24.81 -8.80
N ALA A 672 15.34 -26.10 -8.47
CA ALA A 672 15.85 -26.68 -7.23
C ALA A 672 17.32 -26.27 -7.03
N CYS A 673 17.66 -25.99 -5.78
CA CYS A 673 19.04 -25.77 -5.37
C CYS A 673 19.88 -26.96 -5.85
N GLN A 674 20.91 -26.69 -6.66
CA GLN A 674 21.94 -27.68 -6.90
C GLN A 674 22.78 -27.71 -5.62
N HIS A 675 22.64 -28.79 -4.85
CA HIS A 675 23.48 -29.05 -3.67
C HIS A 675 24.86 -29.52 -4.10
#